data_AF-A0A7T1Y6N3-F1
#
_entry.id   AF-A0A7T1Y6N3-F1
#
_cell.length_a   1.000
_cell.length_b   1.000
_cell.length_c   1.000
_cell.angle_alpha   90.00
_cell.angle_beta   90.00
_cell.angle_gamma   90.00
#
_symmetry.space_group_name_H-M   'P 1'
#
loop_
_entity.id
_entity.type
_entity.pdbx_description
1 polymer ?
#
loop_
_entity_poly.entity_id
_entity_poly.type
_entity_poly.pdbx_seq_one_letter_code
_entity_poly.pdbx_strand_id
1 'polypeptide(L)'
;MATNRDTQDNGQPPASDEKLQGLLAHLDEAIALLGEARDFAKPGKLPRVLDTARRVLLQPGGAAALESRARALEEAGVFLDSDWATPQYLLPYLTTYSLKSAEANTVVIEALSELRLLAVAKGDYSHTLISAEQAHHYLTQVMALNLWLLFSTPSEAERETQGRLAQIPRHLFRHLAERIGYEHIIDKLIEEIWRILQQRPIQVDSVKQMITQIAICQADPDIDLGISGQGADRLVSSLYGPSQGCREDPGLEVYRERLASMDNAALQGEATGFARAMHDTGLVSPYHPVLLRHLVDHNDHLLAEALGLSSTGRDCLMCYRELVHALIRSAVHPPTSQAVYGLALMLERGILYQPPVAPALWRQLGLSLSEWSQARLNLALGEAVSPRARLLEGVLCMLGLPLGVGQGNNPTCQSARALSMWAYNDPDYLLQMVAWAARDDEIVMHFEGEAISSMASLGGVAQSLPMDLDPVSLIVVPHLDRIYAEMGRRCADREGDPHRWVNPEFHGWWSGRGFRINVDVATGQLHELETFLRHFYASYHPYYNGNQPLIHPQPAGIAVTDSAARFIGWHAITILRVSLDPSDVMRVYFYNPNNDSGQDWGDDVRVSTAGSGERFGEASLPFEQFASRLYIFHYDPLERGELAQISQEELDRVTQYIHRSWGADRIPSADFQADSGPRPQDY
;
A
#
# COMPACT_ATOMS: atom_id res chain seq x y z
N MET A 1 27.37 72.92 -15.45
CA MET A 1 27.57 72.36 -16.80
C MET A 1 27.10 70.92 -16.73
N ALA A 2 25.88 70.64 -17.23
CA ALA A 2 25.66 69.85 -18.46
C ALA A 2 26.06 68.37 -18.24
N THR A 3 25.18 67.36 -18.27
CA THR A 3 23.95 67.16 -19.07
C THR A 3 23.18 65.96 -18.53
N ASN A 4 21.84 66.08 -18.50
CA ASN A 4 20.90 64.94 -18.46
C ASN A 4 21.15 64.00 -19.64
N ARG A 5 21.08 62.69 -19.37
CA ARG A 5 20.75 61.68 -20.38
C ARG A 5 19.61 60.83 -19.84
N ASP A 6 18.43 61.07 -20.41
CA ASP A 6 17.29 60.19 -20.33
C ASP A 6 17.68 58.80 -20.83
N THR A 7 17.54 57.80 -19.97
CA THR A 7 17.33 56.41 -20.41
C THR A 7 15.86 56.10 -20.16
N GLN A 8 15.11 56.11 -21.26
CA GLN A 8 13.77 55.54 -21.35
C GLN A 8 13.81 54.10 -20.88
N ASP A 9 13.16 53.82 -19.75
CA ASP A 9 12.82 52.48 -19.31
C ASP A 9 11.62 52.01 -20.16
N ASN A 10 11.92 51.49 -21.35
CA ASN A 10 10.94 50.79 -22.17
C ASN A 10 10.70 49.42 -21.51
N GLY A 11 9.65 49.34 -20.69
CA GLY A 11 9.13 48.10 -20.15
C GLY A 11 8.71 47.14 -21.26
N GLN A 12 9.61 46.24 -21.63
CA GLN A 12 9.25 44.96 -22.24
C GLN A 12 9.16 43.93 -21.11
N PRO A 13 8.01 43.26 -20.92
CA PRO A 13 7.94 42.13 -20.01
C PRO A 13 8.92 41.02 -20.48
N PRO A 14 9.50 40.23 -19.55
CA PRO A 14 10.43 39.17 -19.92
C PRO A 14 9.76 38.20 -20.90
N ALA A 15 10.51 37.66 -21.88
CA ALA A 15 10.00 36.83 -22.97
C ALA A 15 9.17 35.59 -22.54
N SER A 16 9.26 35.18 -21.28
CA SER A 16 8.42 34.13 -20.68
C SER A 16 6.97 34.57 -20.46
N ASP A 17 6.72 35.85 -20.13
CA ASP A 17 5.39 36.39 -19.84
C ASP A 17 4.54 36.54 -21.11
N GLU A 18 5.12 37.04 -22.21
CA GLU A 18 4.39 37.17 -23.50
C GLU A 18 3.91 35.82 -24.02
N LYS A 19 4.73 34.77 -23.85
CA LYS A 19 4.39 33.41 -24.27
C LYS A 19 3.26 32.82 -23.42
N LEU A 20 3.28 33.03 -22.11
CA LEU A 20 2.19 32.59 -21.23
C LEU A 20 0.89 33.33 -21.60
N GLN A 21 0.93 34.65 -21.78
CA GLN A 21 -0.25 35.43 -22.17
C GLN A 21 -0.87 34.95 -23.50
N GLY A 22 -0.05 34.65 -24.50
CA GLY A 22 -0.54 34.09 -25.77
C GLY A 22 -1.20 32.71 -25.61
N LEU A 23 -0.64 31.85 -24.74
CA LEU A 23 -1.25 30.56 -24.42
C LEU A 23 -2.58 30.71 -23.67
N LEU A 24 -2.67 31.67 -22.75
CA LEU A 24 -3.90 31.94 -22.00
C LEU A 24 -5.01 32.45 -22.91
N ALA A 25 -4.70 33.31 -23.89
CA ALA A 25 -5.69 33.77 -24.86
C ALA A 25 -6.28 32.59 -25.69
N HIS A 26 -5.41 31.67 -26.13
CA HIS A 26 -5.88 30.46 -26.82
C HIS A 26 -6.66 29.51 -25.91
N LEU A 27 -6.30 29.44 -24.63
CA LEU A 27 -7.01 28.64 -23.64
C LEU A 27 -8.42 29.19 -23.41
N ASP A 28 -8.54 30.50 -23.22
CA ASP A 28 -9.81 31.18 -23.00
C ASP A 28 -10.77 30.99 -24.20
N GLU A 29 -10.23 31.05 -25.43
CA GLU A 29 -11.00 30.71 -26.64
C GLU A 29 -11.44 29.25 -26.65
N ALA A 30 -10.56 28.31 -26.27
CA ALA A 30 -10.88 26.88 -26.24
C ALA A 30 -11.95 26.56 -25.17
N ILE A 31 -11.87 27.19 -24.00
CA ILE A 31 -12.87 27.07 -22.92
C ILE A 31 -14.23 27.58 -23.41
N ALA A 32 -14.28 28.76 -24.04
CA ALA A 32 -15.52 29.31 -24.58
C ALA A 32 -16.14 28.37 -25.62
N LEU A 33 -15.34 27.86 -26.56
CA LEU A 33 -15.81 26.90 -27.56
C LEU A 33 -16.33 25.59 -26.95
N LEU A 34 -15.74 25.11 -25.86
CA LEU A 34 -16.22 23.93 -25.13
C LEU A 34 -17.55 24.22 -24.42
N GLY A 35 -17.66 25.34 -23.73
CA GLY A 35 -18.87 25.75 -23.00
C GLY A 35 -20.07 26.03 -23.92
N GLU A 36 -19.84 26.57 -25.11
CA GLU A 36 -20.89 26.79 -26.12
C GLU A 36 -21.33 25.50 -26.84
N ALA A 37 -20.61 24.39 -26.67
CA ALA A 37 -20.94 23.13 -27.30
C ALA A 37 -22.09 22.42 -26.58
N ARG A 38 -22.95 21.75 -27.34
CA ARG A 38 -23.90 20.77 -26.78
C ARG A 38 -23.13 19.59 -26.18
N ASP A 39 -23.69 18.93 -25.16
CA ASP A 39 -22.99 17.89 -24.41
C ASP A 39 -22.41 16.77 -25.29
N PHE A 40 -23.18 16.27 -26.27
CA PHE A 40 -22.69 15.24 -27.21
C PHE A 40 -21.50 15.68 -28.09
N ALA A 41 -21.25 16.99 -28.22
CA ALA A 41 -20.17 17.57 -29.02
C ALA A 41 -18.95 18.00 -28.18
N LYS A 42 -19.07 18.03 -26.85
CA LYS A 42 -17.97 18.37 -25.93
C LYS A 42 -16.78 17.41 -26.01
N PRO A 43 -16.96 16.06 -26.14
CA PRO A 43 -15.82 15.14 -26.27
C PRO A 43 -14.88 15.47 -27.43
N GLY A 44 -15.40 16.02 -28.55
CA GLY A 44 -14.57 16.42 -29.69
C GLY A 44 -13.78 17.72 -29.49
N LYS A 45 -14.16 18.55 -28.50
CA LYS A 45 -13.53 19.85 -28.22
C LYS A 45 -12.60 19.81 -26.99
N LEU A 46 -12.84 18.89 -26.06
CA LEU A 46 -12.04 18.72 -24.84
C LEU A 46 -10.53 18.56 -25.09
N PRO A 47 -10.06 17.79 -26.11
CA PRO A 47 -8.62 17.65 -26.37
C PRO A 47 -7.90 18.98 -26.62
N ARG A 48 -8.56 19.98 -27.22
CA ARG A 48 -7.97 21.31 -27.45
C ARG A 48 -7.75 22.06 -26.14
N VAL A 49 -8.69 21.94 -25.19
CA VAL A 49 -8.56 22.54 -23.86
C VAL A 49 -7.42 21.89 -23.09
N LEU A 50 -7.38 20.55 -23.03
CA LEU A 50 -6.35 19.79 -22.32
C LEU A 50 -4.95 20.03 -22.90
N ASP A 51 -4.79 20.05 -24.23
CA ASP A 51 -3.48 20.34 -24.86
C ASP A 51 -3.00 21.77 -24.54
N THR A 52 -3.91 22.75 -24.56
CA THR A 52 -3.54 24.13 -24.27
C THR A 52 -3.22 24.30 -22.78
N ALA A 53 -4.01 23.73 -21.88
CA ALA A 53 -3.76 23.72 -20.44
C ALA A 53 -2.42 23.04 -20.10
N ARG A 54 -2.08 21.92 -20.77
CA ARG A 54 -0.76 21.28 -20.66
C ARG A 54 0.39 22.25 -20.92
N ARG A 55 0.29 23.02 -22.00
CA ARG A 55 1.32 23.98 -22.39
C ARG A 55 1.43 25.15 -21.40
N VAL A 56 0.30 25.56 -20.83
CA VAL A 56 0.23 26.57 -19.75
C VAL A 56 0.90 26.05 -18.49
N LEU A 57 0.61 24.83 -18.03
CA LEU A 57 1.21 24.20 -16.84
C LEU A 57 2.75 24.07 -16.93
N LEU A 58 3.30 23.99 -18.14
CA LEU A 58 4.75 23.96 -18.38
C LEU A 58 5.42 25.34 -18.34
N GLN A 59 4.67 26.45 -18.23
CA GLN A 59 5.24 27.79 -18.07
C GLN A 59 5.28 28.20 -16.59
N PRO A 60 6.28 29.02 -16.18
CA PRO A 60 6.24 29.70 -14.89
C PRO A 60 4.93 30.48 -14.71
N GLY A 61 4.29 30.40 -13.54
CA GLY A 61 3.01 31.05 -13.27
C GLY A 61 1.78 30.38 -13.90
N GLY A 62 1.95 29.28 -14.67
CA GLY A 62 0.85 28.59 -15.34
C GLY A 62 -0.19 27.99 -14.41
N ALA A 63 0.23 27.42 -13.27
CA ALA A 63 -0.67 26.84 -12.27
C ALA A 63 -1.59 27.91 -11.67
N ALA A 64 -1.04 29.06 -11.26
CA ALA A 64 -1.81 30.20 -10.76
C ALA A 64 -2.81 30.73 -11.80
N ALA A 65 -2.41 30.82 -13.07
CA ALA A 65 -3.28 31.29 -14.15
C ALA A 65 -4.44 30.32 -14.47
N LEU A 66 -4.25 29.02 -14.20
CA LEU A 66 -5.29 28.00 -14.34
C LEU A 66 -6.20 27.94 -13.11
N GLU A 67 -5.65 28.10 -11.90
CA GLU A 67 -6.45 28.25 -10.67
C GLU A 67 -7.47 29.38 -10.81
N SER A 68 -7.05 30.54 -11.32
CA SER A 68 -7.95 31.69 -11.53
C SER A 68 -9.06 31.41 -12.55
N ARG A 69 -8.96 30.33 -13.33
CA ARG A 69 -9.91 29.90 -14.36
C ARG A 69 -10.66 28.62 -13.96
N ALA A 70 -10.45 28.10 -12.75
CA ALA A 70 -11.03 26.85 -12.27
C ALA A 70 -12.55 26.76 -12.55
N ARG A 71 -13.29 27.79 -12.15
CA ARG A 71 -14.74 27.87 -12.35
C ARG A 71 -15.13 27.80 -13.83
N ALA A 72 -14.46 28.57 -14.69
CA ALA A 72 -14.77 28.60 -16.12
C ALA A 72 -14.48 27.26 -16.82
N LEU A 73 -13.40 26.59 -16.42
CA LEU A 73 -13.06 25.24 -16.89
C LEU A 73 -14.14 24.21 -16.50
N GLU A 74 -14.59 24.24 -15.25
CA GLU A 74 -15.62 23.33 -14.77
C GLU A 74 -16.99 23.60 -15.42
N GLU A 75 -17.43 24.85 -15.46
CA GLU A 75 -18.69 25.25 -16.10
C GLU A 75 -18.71 24.93 -17.61
N ALA A 76 -17.55 24.99 -18.28
CA ALA A 76 -17.43 24.56 -19.67
C ALA A 76 -17.60 23.04 -19.87
N GLY A 77 -17.48 22.25 -18.79
CA GLY A 77 -17.64 20.80 -18.81
C GLY A 77 -16.34 20.03 -19.02
N VAL A 78 -15.20 20.54 -18.53
CA VAL A 78 -13.90 19.83 -18.60
C VAL A 78 -13.94 18.46 -17.93
N PHE A 79 -14.69 18.34 -16.83
CA PHE A 79 -14.80 17.09 -16.06
C PHE A 79 -16.03 16.24 -16.42
N LEU A 80 -16.85 16.68 -17.37
CA LEU A 80 -18.11 16.00 -17.71
C LEU A 80 -17.85 14.54 -18.12
N ASP A 81 -18.71 13.63 -17.65
CA ASP A 81 -18.64 12.18 -17.91
C ASP A 81 -17.30 11.53 -17.52
N SER A 82 -16.65 12.04 -16.46
CA SER A 82 -15.40 11.49 -15.91
C SER A 82 -15.47 11.37 -14.38
N ASP A 83 -14.54 10.60 -13.79
CA ASP A 83 -14.44 10.43 -12.33
C ASP A 83 -14.22 11.77 -11.60
N TRP A 84 -13.59 12.75 -12.27
CA TRP A 84 -13.36 14.10 -11.74
C TRP A 84 -14.62 14.98 -11.69
N ALA A 85 -15.74 14.56 -12.29
CA ALA A 85 -17.01 15.29 -12.27
C ALA A 85 -17.58 15.46 -10.85
N THR A 86 -17.27 14.53 -9.95
CA THR A 86 -17.79 14.49 -8.58
C THR A 86 -16.67 14.67 -7.57
N PRO A 87 -16.24 15.92 -7.27
CA PRO A 87 -15.08 16.18 -6.42
C PRO A 87 -15.17 15.59 -5.01
N GLN A 88 -16.37 15.39 -4.48
CA GLN A 88 -16.60 14.83 -3.15
C GLN A 88 -16.25 13.34 -3.02
N TYR A 89 -16.02 12.64 -4.14
CA TYR A 89 -15.67 11.22 -4.17
C TYR A 89 -14.24 10.97 -4.66
N LEU A 90 -13.46 12.03 -4.90
CA LEU A 90 -12.06 11.88 -5.28
C LEU A 90 -11.26 11.24 -4.14
N LEU A 91 -10.30 10.39 -4.52
CA LEU A 91 -9.45 9.67 -3.58
C LEU A 91 -8.00 10.19 -3.66
N PRO A 92 -7.44 10.79 -2.60
CA PRO A 92 -6.11 11.40 -2.64
C PRO A 92 -4.98 10.47 -3.07
N TYR A 93 -5.08 9.17 -2.75
CA TYR A 93 -4.06 8.18 -3.11
C TYR A 93 -4.03 7.89 -4.61
N LEU A 94 -5.13 8.14 -5.34
CA LEU A 94 -5.18 7.96 -6.79
C LEU A 94 -4.42 9.05 -7.54
N THR A 95 -4.35 10.26 -6.98
CA THR A 95 -3.65 11.41 -7.57
C THR A 95 -2.20 11.10 -7.91
N THR A 96 -1.51 10.33 -7.07
CA THR A 96 -0.14 9.86 -7.33
C THR A 96 -0.02 9.15 -8.68
N TYR A 97 -0.98 8.28 -9.00
CA TYR A 97 -0.96 7.50 -10.24
C TYR A 97 -1.37 8.37 -11.43
N SER A 98 -2.42 9.19 -11.28
CA SER A 98 -2.85 10.13 -12.32
C SER A 98 -1.71 11.06 -12.75
N LEU A 99 -0.94 11.59 -11.79
CA LEU A 99 0.19 12.47 -12.05
C LEU A 99 1.43 11.75 -12.60
N LYS A 100 1.58 10.45 -12.34
CA LYS A 100 2.64 9.58 -12.90
C LYS A 100 2.29 8.94 -14.24
N SER A 101 1.06 9.11 -14.71
CA SER A 101 0.60 8.52 -15.97
C SER A 101 1.45 8.96 -17.18
N ALA A 102 1.69 8.04 -18.11
CA ALA A 102 2.27 8.36 -19.41
C ALA A 102 1.28 9.14 -20.31
N GLU A 103 -0.02 9.04 -20.02
CA GLU A 103 -1.08 9.71 -20.77
C GLU A 103 -1.23 11.17 -20.34
N ALA A 104 -0.88 12.08 -21.25
CA ALA A 104 -0.87 13.52 -20.98
C ALA A 104 -2.24 14.06 -20.51
N ASN A 105 -3.34 13.54 -21.07
CA ASN A 105 -4.68 14.00 -20.71
C ASN A 105 -5.02 13.68 -19.26
N THR A 106 -4.60 12.51 -18.75
CA THR A 106 -4.79 12.10 -17.35
C THR A 106 -4.02 13.02 -16.41
N VAL A 107 -2.74 13.31 -16.71
CA VAL A 107 -1.93 14.22 -15.88
C VAL A 107 -2.54 15.63 -15.83
N VAL A 108 -3.04 16.12 -16.97
CA VAL A 108 -3.60 17.47 -17.06
C VAL A 108 -4.96 17.57 -16.38
N ILE A 109 -5.87 16.62 -16.59
CA ILE A 109 -7.20 16.67 -15.95
C ILE A 109 -7.08 16.55 -14.43
N GLU A 110 -6.17 15.72 -13.94
CA GLU A 110 -5.82 15.66 -12.52
C GLU A 110 -5.32 17.01 -12.02
N ALA A 111 -4.34 17.62 -12.70
CA ALA A 111 -3.82 18.93 -12.30
C ALA A 111 -4.91 20.02 -12.29
N LEU A 112 -5.84 20.00 -13.24
CA LEU A 112 -6.97 20.93 -13.25
C LEU A 112 -7.96 20.65 -12.11
N SER A 113 -8.15 19.38 -11.74
CA SER A 113 -8.98 19.01 -10.58
C SER A 113 -8.37 19.54 -9.27
N GLU A 114 -7.05 19.38 -9.08
CA GLU A 114 -6.35 19.90 -7.90
C GLU A 114 -6.45 21.44 -7.82
N LEU A 115 -6.29 22.14 -8.94
CA LEU A 115 -6.43 23.60 -9.00
C LEU A 115 -7.87 24.06 -8.78
N ARG A 116 -8.88 23.29 -9.23
CA ARG A 116 -10.29 23.52 -8.89
C ARG A 116 -10.49 23.44 -7.38
N LEU A 117 -10.04 22.36 -6.77
CA LEU A 117 -10.18 22.15 -5.33
C LEU A 117 -9.43 23.24 -4.55
N LEU A 118 -8.28 23.71 -5.05
CA LEU A 118 -7.54 24.80 -4.42
C LEU A 118 -8.35 26.10 -4.40
N ALA A 119 -8.96 26.46 -5.54
CA ALA A 119 -9.84 27.62 -5.62
C ALA A 119 -11.03 27.50 -4.66
N VAL A 120 -11.59 26.29 -4.48
CA VAL A 120 -12.67 26.03 -3.50
C VAL A 120 -12.17 26.16 -2.07
N ALA A 121 -11.03 25.56 -1.74
CA ALA A 121 -10.41 25.61 -0.42
C ALA A 121 -10.06 27.05 0.01
N LYS A 122 -9.71 27.92 -0.94
CA LYS A 122 -9.43 29.34 -0.70
C LYS A 122 -10.66 30.25 -0.69
N GLY A 123 -11.83 29.71 -1.04
CA GLY A 123 -13.08 30.47 -1.11
C GLY A 123 -13.19 31.34 -2.38
N ASP A 124 -12.24 31.22 -3.31
CA ASP A 124 -12.28 31.89 -4.62
C ASP A 124 -13.39 31.31 -5.52
N TYR A 125 -13.81 30.07 -5.24
CA TYR A 125 -14.91 29.39 -5.93
C TYR A 125 -15.82 28.63 -4.97
N SER A 126 -17.11 29.00 -4.90
CA SER A 126 -18.11 28.26 -4.13
C SER A 126 -18.67 27.10 -4.96
N HIS A 127 -18.45 25.87 -4.50
CA HIS A 127 -18.88 24.65 -5.18
C HIS A 127 -20.08 23.99 -4.46
N THR A 128 -20.99 23.38 -5.22
CA THR A 128 -22.24 22.83 -4.68
C THR A 128 -22.08 21.47 -4.02
N LEU A 129 -21.10 20.68 -4.46
CA LEU A 129 -20.89 19.30 -4.01
C LEU A 129 -19.79 19.13 -2.95
N ILE A 130 -18.92 20.13 -2.75
CA ILE A 130 -17.79 20.03 -1.82
C ILE A 130 -17.59 21.36 -1.09
N SER A 131 -17.39 21.31 0.22
CA SER A 131 -17.11 22.51 1.03
C SER A 131 -15.65 22.95 0.93
N ALA A 132 -15.36 24.20 1.30
CA ALA A 132 -13.98 24.70 1.38
C ALA A 132 -13.13 23.86 2.36
N GLU A 133 -13.71 23.42 3.47
CA GLU A 133 -13.05 22.58 4.46
C GLU A 133 -12.72 21.18 3.91
N GLN A 134 -13.66 20.55 3.20
CA GLN A 134 -13.44 19.26 2.55
C GLN A 134 -12.37 19.35 1.46
N ALA A 135 -12.42 20.40 0.63
CA ALA A 135 -11.41 20.62 -0.41
C ALA A 135 -10.01 20.86 0.20
N HIS A 136 -9.93 21.64 1.28
CA HIS A 136 -8.68 21.86 2.00
C HIS A 136 -8.12 20.56 2.60
N HIS A 137 -8.98 19.73 3.20
CA HIS A 137 -8.61 18.43 3.74
C HIS A 137 -8.07 17.50 2.64
N TYR A 138 -8.81 17.37 1.52
CA TYR A 138 -8.41 16.55 0.37
C TYR A 138 -7.03 16.96 -0.16
N LEU A 139 -6.83 18.25 -0.41
CA LEU A 139 -5.55 18.75 -0.93
C LEU A 139 -4.40 18.50 0.04
N THR A 140 -4.64 18.64 1.34
CA THR A 140 -3.62 18.35 2.35
C THR A 140 -3.19 16.87 2.28
N GLN A 141 -4.13 15.94 2.06
CA GLN A 141 -3.83 14.52 1.86
C GLN A 141 -3.08 14.26 0.54
N VAL A 142 -3.52 14.86 -0.56
CA VAL A 142 -2.83 14.76 -1.87
C VAL A 142 -1.39 15.25 -1.75
N MET A 143 -1.20 16.39 -1.07
CA MET A 143 0.10 16.98 -0.82
C MET A 143 1.00 16.09 0.04
N ALA A 144 0.45 15.50 1.11
CA ALA A 144 1.19 14.56 1.95
C ALA A 144 1.66 13.33 1.15
N LEU A 145 0.75 12.68 0.43
CA LEU A 145 1.04 11.45 -0.33
C LEU A 145 2.05 11.65 -1.47
N ASN A 146 2.21 12.89 -1.93
CA ASN A 146 3.05 13.24 -3.06
C ASN A 146 4.13 14.27 -2.70
N LEU A 147 4.48 14.41 -1.42
CA LEU A 147 5.40 15.45 -0.95
C LEU A 147 6.76 15.43 -1.66
N TRP A 148 7.22 14.24 -2.06
CA TRP A 148 8.46 14.06 -2.81
C TRP A 148 8.50 14.91 -4.11
N LEU A 149 7.35 15.26 -4.71
CA LEU A 149 7.25 16.15 -5.87
C LEU A 149 7.69 17.59 -5.58
N LEU A 150 7.59 18.06 -4.34
CA LEU A 150 8.04 19.41 -3.98
C LEU A 150 9.56 19.56 -4.03
N PHE A 151 10.26 18.48 -3.70
CA PHE A 151 11.69 18.54 -3.34
C PHE A 151 12.59 17.71 -4.27
N SER A 152 12.03 16.84 -5.10
CA SER A 152 12.79 15.95 -5.98
C SER A 152 12.74 16.38 -7.43
N THR A 153 13.85 16.32 -8.16
CA THR A 153 13.86 16.44 -9.63
C THR A 153 13.29 15.18 -10.31
N PRO A 154 12.85 15.25 -11.59
CA PRO A 154 12.41 14.06 -12.35
C PRO A 154 13.45 12.95 -12.33
N SER A 155 13.04 11.74 -11.92
CA SER A 155 13.90 10.56 -11.96
C SER A 155 14.21 10.16 -13.41
N GLU A 156 15.17 9.24 -13.63
CA GLU A 156 15.44 8.74 -14.99
C GLU A 156 14.23 7.98 -15.55
N ALA A 157 13.59 7.15 -14.72
CA ALA A 157 12.38 6.42 -15.09
C ALA A 157 11.22 7.35 -15.46
N GLU A 158 11.04 8.46 -14.73
CA GLU A 158 10.05 9.48 -15.06
C GLU A 158 10.40 10.22 -16.35
N ARG A 159 11.68 10.46 -16.61
CA ARG A 159 12.13 11.10 -17.85
C ARG A 159 11.91 10.22 -19.06
N GLU A 160 12.10 8.92 -18.93
CA GLU A 160 11.82 7.94 -19.99
C GLU A 160 10.32 7.78 -20.23
N THR A 161 9.52 7.70 -19.16
CA THR A 161 8.07 7.44 -19.24
C THR A 161 7.25 8.67 -19.62
N GLN A 162 7.55 9.84 -19.03
CA GLN A 162 6.74 11.05 -19.11
C GLN A 162 7.43 12.21 -19.85
N GLY A 163 8.75 12.18 -20.01
CA GLY A 163 9.52 13.25 -20.63
C GLY A 163 9.28 14.60 -19.95
N ARG A 164 8.79 15.59 -20.72
CA ARG A 164 8.48 16.93 -20.20
C ARG A 164 7.26 16.96 -19.26
N LEU A 165 6.36 15.99 -19.34
CA LEU A 165 5.16 15.94 -18.49
C LEU A 165 5.52 15.81 -17.00
N ALA A 166 6.64 15.17 -16.68
CA ALA A 166 7.13 15.03 -15.30
C ALA A 166 7.35 16.38 -14.58
N GLN A 167 7.42 17.51 -15.30
CA GLN A 167 7.51 18.84 -14.69
C GLN A 167 6.16 19.37 -14.19
N ILE A 168 5.05 18.96 -14.78
CA ILE A 168 3.71 19.46 -14.45
C ILE A 168 3.36 19.19 -12.99
N PRO A 169 3.47 17.95 -12.46
CA PRO A 169 3.17 17.67 -11.06
C PRO A 169 4.02 18.52 -10.10
N ARG A 170 5.27 18.80 -10.43
CA ARG A 170 6.18 19.61 -9.59
C ARG A 170 5.80 21.08 -9.56
N HIS A 171 5.44 21.65 -10.72
CA HIS A 171 4.92 23.02 -10.79
C HIS A 171 3.59 23.15 -10.04
N LEU A 172 2.69 22.18 -10.21
CA LEU A 172 1.42 22.11 -9.50
C LEU A 172 1.66 22.09 -7.99
N PHE A 173 2.49 21.16 -7.52
CA PHE A 173 2.70 20.97 -6.08
C PHE A 173 3.35 22.18 -5.43
N ARG A 174 4.33 22.81 -6.09
CA ARG A 174 4.92 24.06 -5.60
C ARG A 174 3.85 25.13 -5.39
N HIS A 175 2.96 25.30 -6.36
CA HIS A 175 1.84 26.24 -6.27
C HIS A 175 0.85 25.87 -5.16
N LEU A 176 0.52 24.57 -5.02
CA LEU A 176 -0.33 24.08 -3.92
C LEU A 176 0.30 24.36 -2.55
N ALA A 177 1.61 24.11 -2.38
CA ALA A 177 2.34 24.37 -1.14
C ALA A 177 2.34 25.85 -0.76
N GLU A 178 2.68 26.73 -1.71
CA GLU A 178 2.69 28.18 -1.51
C GLU A 178 1.31 28.71 -1.12
N ARG A 179 0.24 28.14 -1.67
CA ARG A 179 -1.13 28.55 -1.38
C ARG A 179 -1.61 27.96 -0.05
N ILE A 180 -1.41 26.68 0.23
CA ILE A 180 -1.99 25.97 1.39
C ILE A 180 -1.19 26.23 2.68
N GLY A 181 0.15 26.26 2.61
CA GLY A 181 1.06 26.42 3.74
C GLY A 181 1.69 25.08 4.19
N TYR A 182 2.99 25.11 4.50
CA TYR A 182 3.81 23.93 4.80
C TYR A 182 3.45 23.22 6.12
N GLU A 183 3.04 23.97 7.15
CA GLU A 183 2.75 23.44 8.49
C GLU A 183 1.71 22.31 8.48
N HIS A 184 0.56 22.53 7.82
CA HIS A 184 -0.56 21.58 7.81
C HIS A 184 -0.24 20.31 7.00
N ILE A 185 0.61 20.46 5.98
CA ILE A 185 1.05 19.36 5.12
C ILE A 185 1.97 18.41 5.90
N ILE A 186 2.89 18.97 6.70
CA ILE A 186 3.85 18.18 7.47
C ILE A 186 3.16 17.35 8.56
N ASP A 187 2.20 17.91 9.28
CA ASP A 187 1.49 17.15 10.34
C ASP A 187 0.66 16.00 9.74
N LYS A 188 -0.05 16.22 8.63
CA LYS A 188 -0.76 15.14 7.93
C LYS A 188 0.16 14.11 7.31
N LEU A 189 1.33 14.52 6.82
CA LEU A 189 2.33 13.57 6.37
C LEU A 189 2.84 12.70 7.52
N ILE A 190 3.09 13.28 8.70
CA ILE A 190 3.54 12.52 9.87
C ILE A 190 2.48 11.50 10.28
N GLU A 191 1.20 11.91 10.35
CA GLU A 191 0.08 10.99 10.61
C GLU A 191 0.07 9.83 9.60
N GLU A 192 0.26 10.13 8.31
CA GLU A 192 0.27 9.13 7.24
C GLU A 192 1.47 8.18 7.31
N ILE A 193 2.67 8.69 7.59
CA ILE A 193 3.86 7.87 7.81
C ILE A 193 3.60 6.91 8.96
N TRP A 194 3.07 7.39 10.09
CA TRP A 194 2.75 6.52 11.22
C TRP A 194 1.71 5.48 10.85
N ARG A 195 0.66 5.84 10.11
CA ARG A 195 -0.38 4.92 9.62
C ARG A 195 0.23 3.79 8.78
N ILE A 196 1.12 4.12 7.85
CA ILE A 196 1.85 3.12 7.04
C ILE A 196 2.74 2.25 7.93
N LEU A 197 3.51 2.85 8.84
CA LEU A 197 4.42 2.11 9.71
C LEU A 197 3.71 1.16 10.67
N GLN A 198 2.46 1.42 11.08
CA GLN A 198 1.67 0.47 11.88
C GLN A 198 1.43 -0.87 11.16
N GLN A 199 1.45 -0.88 9.83
CA GLN A 199 1.31 -2.12 9.06
C GLN A 199 2.64 -2.88 8.91
N ARG A 200 3.76 -2.29 9.35
CA ARG A 200 5.12 -2.84 9.25
C ARG A 200 5.42 -3.42 7.85
N PRO A 201 5.30 -2.61 6.78
CA PRO A 201 5.57 -3.07 5.43
C PRO A 201 7.04 -3.51 5.28
N ILE A 202 7.29 -4.50 4.42
CA ILE A 202 8.66 -4.90 4.06
C ILE A 202 9.34 -3.79 3.25
N GLN A 203 8.60 -3.18 2.31
CA GLN A 203 9.06 -2.06 1.51
C GLN A 203 8.89 -0.75 2.29
N VAL A 204 10.01 -0.13 2.66
CA VAL A 204 10.04 1.09 3.49
C VAL A 204 10.70 2.28 2.81
N ASP A 205 11.17 2.14 1.56
CA ASP A 205 11.96 3.18 0.90
C ASP A 205 11.17 4.46 0.63
N SER A 206 9.90 4.35 0.24
CA SER A 206 9.01 5.50 0.11
C SER A 206 8.84 6.24 1.45
N VAL A 207 8.69 5.49 2.54
CA VAL A 207 8.58 6.06 3.90
C VAL A 207 9.88 6.74 4.31
N LYS A 208 11.03 6.10 4.08
CA LYS A 208 12.34 6.70 4.33
C LYS A 208 12.51 8.00 3.55
N GLN A 209 12.16 8.01 2.27
CA GLN A 209 12.19 9.22 1.43
C GLN A 209 11.31 10.32 2.00
N MET A 210 10.07 10.03 2.42
CA MET A 210 9.18 11.01 3.05
C MET A 210 9.80 11.60 4.32
N ILE A 211 10.40 10.76 5.18
CA ILE A 211 11.09 11.21 6.41
C ILE A 211 12.31 12.07 6.07
N THR A 212 13.09 11.72 5.05
CA THR A 212 14.22 12.53 4.57
C THR A 212 13.76 13.93 4.16
N GLN A 213 12.63 14.03 3.45
CA GLN A 213 12.10 15.34 3.05
C GLN A 213 11.69 16.17 4.26
N ILE A 214 11.07 15.55 5.27
CA ILE A 214 10.76 16.25 6.53
C ILE A 214 12.05 16.75 7.20
N ALA A 215 13.09 15.92 7.28
CA ALA A 215 14.36 16.30 7.86
C ALA A 215 15.02 17.48 7.12
N ILE A 216 14.96 17.50 5.78
CA ILE A 216 15.46 18.62 4.96
C ILE A 216 14.66 19.89 5.27
N CYS A 217 13.33 19.80 5.34
CA CYS A 217 12.48 20.94 5.65
C CYS A 217 12.76 21.51 7.05
N GLN A 218 12.95 20.64 8.05
CA GLN A 218 13.28 21.06 9.41
C GLN A 218 14.66 21.75 9.52
N ALA A 219 15.58 21.45 8.59
CA ALA A 219 16.90 22.04 8.55
C ALA A 219 16.97 23.34 7.72
N ASP A 220 15.94 23.66 6.93
CA ASP A 220 15.91 24.83 6.05
C ASP A 220 15.44 26.08 6.84
N PRO A 221 16.29 27.11 7.01
CA PRO A 221 15.94 28.31 7.75
C PRO A 221 14.88 29.19 7.04
N ASP A 222 14.65 28.97 5.74
CA ASP A 222 13.65 29.72 4.97
C ASP A 222 12.23 29.12 5.09
N ILE A 223 12.08 27.95 5.70
CA ILE A 223 10.81 27.26 5.93
C ILE A 223 10.39 27.41 7.39
N ASP A 224 9.34 28.19 7.66
CA ASP A 224 8.72 28.26 8.98
C ASP A 224 7.71 27.11 9.15
N LEU A 225 8.02 26.20 10.08
CA LEU A 225 7.17 25.07 10.45
C LEU A 225 6.37 25.34 11.74
N GLY A 226 6.57 26.48 12.41
CA GLY A 226 5.84 26.84 13.62
C GLY A 226 5.91 25.77 14.72
N ILE A 227 4.73 25.27 15.14
CA ILE A 227 4.57 24.21 16.17
C ILE A 227 4.45 22.82 15.50
N SER A 228 4.25 22.77 14.18
CA SER A 228 4.12 21.53 13.42
C SER A 228 5.45 20.77 13.34
N GLY A 229 5.38 19.45 13.16
CA GLY A 229 6.59 18.62 13.07
C GLY A 229 7.08 18.00 14.39
N GLN A 230 6.44 18.26 15.54
CA GLN A 230 6.82 17.63 16.83
C GLN A 230 6.80 16.08 16.80
N GLY A 231 5.99 15.49 15.92
CA GLY A 231 5.94 14.04 15.70
C GLY A 231 7.02 13.49 14.75
N ALA A 232 7.74 14.36 14.03
CA ALA A 232 8.76 13.98 13.05
C ALA A 232 10.11 13.67 13.69
N ASP A 233 10.46 14.30 14.81
CA ASP A 233 11.77 14.13 15.44
C ASP A 233 12.08 12.66 15.73
N ARG A 234 11.07 11.88 16.14
CA ARG A 234 11.21 10.44 16.35
C ARG A 234 11.44 9.68 15.05
N LEU A 235 10.76 10.06 13.97
CA LEU A 235 10.92 9.44 12.65
C LEU A 235 12.32 9.73 12.08
N VAL A 236 12.74 10.99 12.13
CA VAL A 236 14.04 11.46 11.64
C VAL A 236 15.18 10.85 12.47
N SER A 237 15.11 10.93 13.80
CA SER A 237 16.13 10.36 14.68
C SER A 237 16.24 8.84 14.52
N SER A 238 15.15 8.10 14.31
CA SER A 238 15.22 6.66 14.06
C SER A 238 16.04 6.27 12.83
N LEU A 239 16.16 7.14 11.82
CA LEU A 239 16.96 6.90 10.62
C LEU A 239 18.38 7.48 10.72
N TYR A 240 18.50 8.72 11.22
CA TYR A 240 19.73 9.52 11.08
C TYR A 240 20.52 9.70 12.38
N GLY A 241 19.92 9.44 13.55
CA GLY A 241 20.62 9.57 14.82
C GLY A 241 19.95 8.82 15.98
N PRO A 242 19.73 7.49 15.88
CA PRO A 242 18.99 6.73 16.90
C PRO A 242 19.75 6.52 18.21
N SER A 243 21.07 6.77 18.22
CA SER A 243 21.96 6.53 19.36
C SER A 243 22.97 7.67 19.54
N GLN A 244 23.71 7.69 20.66
CA GLN A 244 24.62 8.79 20.96
C GLN A 244 25.79 8.86 19.98
N GLY A 245 26.32 7.72 19.56
CA GLY A 245 27.47 7.66 18.65
C GLY A 245 27.19 8.20 17.25
N CYS A 246 25.93 8.29 16.84
CA CYS A 246 25.50 8.79 15.53
C CYS A 246 24.48 9.94 15.61
N ARG A 247 24.31 10.57 16.78
CA ARG A 247 23.23 11.54 17.04
C ARG A 247 23.18 12.71 16.05
N GLU A 248 24.33 13.15 15.58
CA GLU A 248 24.51 14.25 14.65
C GLU A 248 24.65 13.82 13.18
N ASP A 249 24.35 12.55 12.85
CA ASP A 249 24.54 11.94 11.54
C ASP A 249 25.98 12.07 10.98
N PRO A 250 27.01 11.54 11.67
CA PRO A 250 28.43 11.79 11.37
C PRO A 250 28.95 11.10 10.09
N GLY A 251 28.14 10.26 9.46
CA GLY A 251 28.54 9.39 8.36
C GLY A 251 29.06 8.02 8.82
N LEU A 252 28.88 7.01 7.96
CA LEU A 252 29.15 5.60 8.29
C LEU A 252 30.60 5.30 8.69
N GLU A 253 31.56 6.00 8.06
CA GLU A 253 32.99 5.80 8.33
C GLU A 253 33.37 6.33 9.71
N VAL A 254 32.96 7.56 10.04
CA VAL A 254 33.20 8.18 11.34
C VAL A 254 32.52 7.38 12.45
N TYR A 255 31.30 6.90 12.22
CA TYR A 255 30.62 6.04 13.19
C TYR A 255 31.39 4.74 13.46
N ARG A 256 31.96 4.12 12.43
CA ARG A 256 32.78 2.90 12.58
C ARG A 256 34.04 3.15 13.41
N GLU A 257 34.69 4.29 13.22
CA GLU A 257 35.85 4.69 14.03
C GLU A 257 35.47 4.88 15.51
N ARG A 258 34.31 5.51 15.76
CA ARG A 258 33.79 5.70 17.13
C ARG A 258 33.55 4.36 17.83
N LEU A 259 32.90 3.41 17.16
CA LEU A 259 32.64 2.07 17.71
C LEU A 259 33.92 1.38 18.18
N ALA A 260 35.02 1.48 17.42
CA ALA A 260 36.29 0.86 17.79
C ALA A 260 36.91 1.42 19.09
N SER A 261 36.50 2.63 19.50
CA SER A 261 36.98 3.30 20.72
C SER A 261 36.03 3.18 21.92
N MET A 262 34.81 2.67 21.70
CA MET A 262 33.79 2.57 22.75
C MET A 262 34.12 1.48 23.76
N ASP A 263 33.82 1.74 25.03
CA ASP A 263 33.82 0.72 26.06
C ASP A 263 32.51 -0.10 26.04
N ASN A 264 32.45 -1.14 26.87
CA ASN A 264 31.28 -2.02 26.93
C ASN A 264 29.99 -1.27 27.31
N ALA A 265 30.07 -0.25 28.18
CA ALA A 265 28.91 0.52 28.60
C ALA A 265 28.38 1.41 27.46
N ALA A 266 29.27 2.05 26.70
CA ALA A 266 28.91 2.81 25.52
C ALA A 266 28.32 1.90 24.42
N LEU A 267 28.94 0.75 24.13
CA LEU A 267 28.39 -0.22 23.17
C LEU A 267 27.01 -0.74 23.58
N GLN A 268 26.79 -0.95 24.88
CA GLN A 268 25.47 -1.32 25.40
C GLN A 268 24.45 -0.19 25.20
N GLY A 269 24.84 1.06 25.47
CA GLY A 269 24.01 2.24 25.21
C GLY A 269 23.63 2.37 23.73
N GLU A 270 24.57 2.10 22.82
CA GLU A 270 24.30 2.05 21.38
C GLU A 270 23.29 0.93 21.06
N ALA A 271 23.55 -0.30 21.51
CA ALA A 271 22.68 -1.45 21.30
C ALA A 271 21.24 -1.17 21.73
N THR A 272 21.04 -0.69 22.96
CA THR A 272 19.71 -0.29 23.45
C THR A 272 19.07 0.83 22.62
N GLY A 273 19.84 1.85 22.22
CA GLY A 273 19.35 2.97 21.43
C GLY A 273 18.80 2.53 20.07
N PHE A 274 19.59 1.74 19.32
CA PHE A 274 19.17 1.19 18.04
C PHE A 274 17.98 0.25 18.15
N ALA A 275 17.99 -0.65 19.13
CA ALA A 275 16.89 -1.59 19.35
C ALA A 275 15.57 -0.84 19.58
N ARG A 276 15.59 0.17 20.45
CA ARG A 276 14.41 0.99 20.74
C ARG A 276 13.90 1.71 19.51
N ALA A 277 14.77 2.46 18.81
CA ALA A 277 14.37 3.22 17.62
C ALA A 277 13.77 2.32 16.53
N MET A 278 14.39 1.14 16.34
CA MET A 278 13.94 0.13 15.38
C MET A 278 12.57 -0.45 15.74
N HIS A 279 12.36 -0.89 16.99
CA HIS A 279 11.08 -1.50 17.38
C HIS A 279 9.93 -0.49 17.45
N ASP A 280 10.23 0.75 17.83
CA ASP A 280 9.27 1.85 17.90
C ASP A 280 8.67 2.17 16.53
N THR A 281 9.52 2.23 15.50
CA THR A 281 9.13 2.70 14.16
C THR A 281 8.98 1.58 13.13
N GLY A 282 9.64 0.44 13.32
CA GLY A 282 9.84 -0.59 12.30
C GLY A 282 10.88 -0.20 11.24
N LEU A 283 11.55 0.95 11.38
CA LEU A 283 12.58 1.42 10.46
C LEU A 283 13.98 1.14 11.01
N VAL A 284 14.92 0.81 10.11
CA VAL A 284 16.31 0.58 10.50
C VAL A 284 17.24 1.64 9.93
N SER A 285 17.92 2.35 10.82
CA SER A 285 19.03 3.24 10.48
C SER A 285 20.18 2.50 9.78
N PRO A 286 20.81 3.08 8.74
CA PRO A 286 22.02 2.54 8.11
C PRO A 286 23.21 2.33 9.06
N TYR A 287 23.23 2.99 10.23
CA TYR A 287 24.24 2.78 11.27
C TYR A 287 24.08 1.45 12.03
N HIS A 288 22.85 0.92 12.13
CA HIS A 288 22.58 -0.31 12.89
C HIS A 288 23.31 -1.54 12.30
N PRO A 289 23.32 -1.77 10.97
CA PRO A 289 24.18 -2.78 10.34
C PRO A 289 25.67 -2.65 10.71
N VAL A 290 26.19 -1.42 10.83
CA VAL A 290 27.60 -1.20 11.20
C VAL A 290 27.85 -1.69 12.64
N LEU A 291 26.95 -1.36 13.56
CA LEU A 291 27.00 -1.86 14.93
C LEU A 291 26.94 -3.40 14.97
N LEU A 292 25.95 -4.03 14.33
CA LEU A 292 25.78 -5.49 14.42
C LEU A 292 27.00 -6.25 13.89
N ARG A 293 27.57 -5.79 12.77
CA ARG A 293 28.79 -6.40 12.22
C ARG A 293 29.97 -6.22 13.15
N HIS A 294 30.12 -5.04 13.77
CA HIS A 294 31.15 -4.81 14.79
C HIS A 294 30.99 -5.76 15.98
N LEU A 295 29.77 -5.93 16.50
CA LEU A 295 29.46 -6.83 17.61
C LEU A 295 29.73 -8.30 17.26
N VAL A 296 29.37 -8.77 16.07
CA VAL A 296 29.64 -10.14 15.62
C VAL A 296 31.14 -10.47 15.60
N ASP A 297 32.00 -9.48 15.35
CA ASP A 297 33.45 -9.69 15.31
C ASP A 297 34.15 -9.46 16.67
N HIS A 298 33.58 -8.67 17.59
CA HIS A 298 34.27 -8.22 18.80
C HIS A 298 33.54 -8.50 20.13
N ASN A 299 32.19 -8.51 20.15
CA ASN A 299 31.39 -8.68 21.37
C ASN A 299 29.96 -9.11 21.05
N ASP A 300 29.75 -10.38 20.75
CA ASP A 300 28.44 -10.88 20.32
C ASP A 300 27.44 -11.09 21.46
N HIS A 301 27.86 -10.94 22.73
CA HIS A 301 26.95 -10.94 23.87
C HIS A 301 25.91 -9.81 23.82
N LEU A 302 26.26 -8.68 23.19
CA LEU A 302 25.34 -7.55 23.01
C LEU A 302 24.42 -7.71 21.78
N LEU A 303 24.58 -8.78 20.99
CA LEU A 303 23.82 -8.95 19.75
C LEU A 303 22.31 -9.04 20.00
N ALA A 304 21.91 -9.78 21.04
CA ALA A 304 20.51 -9.89 21.41
C ALA A 304 19.93 -8.57 21.93
N GLU A 305 20.74 -7.73 22.58
CA GLU A 305 20.33 -6.41 23.04
C GLU A 305 20.17 -5.44 21.87
N ALA A 306 21.12 -5.43 20.92
CA ALA A 306 21.07 -4.58 19.73
C ALA A 306 19.87 -4.91 18.82
N LEU A 307 19.50 -6.19 18.74
CA LEU A 307 18.29 -6.64 18.05
C LEU A 307 16.99 -6.40 18.85
N GLY A 308 17.10 -6.04 20.13
CA GLY A 308 15.94 -5.83 21.02
C GLY A 308 15.17 -7.10 21.33
N LEU A 309 15.85 -8.24 21.44
CA LEU A 309 15.18 -9.53 21.57
C LEU A 309 14.63 -9.77 22.98
N SER A 310 13.44 -10.36 23.03
CA SER A 310 12.80 -10.95 24.20
C SER A 310 13.49 -12.26 24.62
N SER A 311 12.96 -12.95 25.64
CA SER A 311 13.46 -14.28 26.01
C SER A 311 13.38 -15.28 24.85
N THR A 312 12.30 -15.24 24.06
CA THR A 312 12.11 -16.14 22.91
C THR A 312 13.18 -15.91 21.85
N GLY A 313 13.38 -14.65 21.43
CA GLY A 313 14.39 -14.30 20.45
C GLY A 313 15.82 -14.60 20.93
N ARG A 314 16.11 -14.35 22.22
CA ARG A 314 17.41 -14.66 22.85
C ARG A 314 17.71 -16.15 22.79
N ASP A 315 16.78 -16.99 23.22
CA ASP A 315 16.97 -18.45 23.21
C ASP A 315 17.14 -18.95 21.77
N CYS A 316 16.37 -18.42 20.82
CA CYS A 316 16.49 -18.75 19.40
C CYS A 316 17.87 -18.37 18.86
N LEU A 317 18.34 -17.14 19.13
CA LEU A 317 19.67 -16.69 18.73
C LEU A 317 20.77 -17.58 19.32
N MET A 318 20.68 -17.93 20.60
CA MET A 318 21.68 -18.76 21.27
C MET A 318 21.73 -20.18 20.71
N CYS A 319 20.57 -20.78 20.41
CA CYS A 319 20.49 -22.11 19.79
C CYS A 319 21.06 -22.14 18.37
N TYR A 320 20.88 -21.06 17.59
CA TYR A 320 21.24 -20.98 16.17
C TYR A 320 22.33 -19.93 15.87
N ARG A 321 23.22 -19.67 16.85
CA ARG A 321 24.22 -18.58 16.82
C ARG A 321 25.04 -18.52 15.53
N GLU A 322 25.58 -19.65 15.08
CA GLU A 322 26.39 -19.71 13.84
C GLU A 322 25.58 -19.33 12.59
N LEU A 323 24.32 -19.75 12.52
CA LEU A 323 23.44 -19.37 11.42
C LEU A 323 23.15 -17.87 11.46
N VAL A 324 22.81 -17.33 12.63
CA VAL A 324 22.56 -15.89 12.81
C VAL A 324 23.77 -15.05 12.42
N HIS A 325 24.98 -15.45 12.84
CA HIS A 325 26.22 -14.79 12.44
C HIS A 325 26.43 -14.83 10.93
N ALA A 326 26.20 -15.97 10.28
CA ALA A 326 26.32 -16.11 8.84
C ALA A 326 25.30 -15.24 8.08
N LEU A 327 24.07 -15.14 8.58
CA LEU A 327 23.02 -14.27 8.04
C LEU A 327 23.42 -12.79 8.16
N ILE A 328 23.90 -12.34 9.33
CA ILE A 328 24.38 -10.96 9.53
C ILE A 328 25.52 -10.64 8.57
N ARG A 329 26.54 -11.50 8.49
CA ARG A 329 27.69 -11.27 7.61
C ARG A 329 27.27 -11.15 6.14
N SER A 330 26.27 -11.92 5.71
CA SER A 330 25.86 -12.05 4.31
C SER A 330 24.83 -10.99 3.87
N ALA A 331 23.85 -10.67 4.72
CA ALA A 331 22.70 -9.83 4.35
C ALA A 331 22.65 -8.47 5.02
N VAL A 332 23.31 -8.28 6.17
CA VAL A 332 23.18 -7.04 6.95
C VAL A 332 24.29 -6.07 6.56
N HIS A 333 23.92 -5.07 5.74
CA HIS A 333 24.77 -3.98 5.25
C HIS A 333 23.98 -2.66 5.33
N PRO A 334 24.64 -1.49 5.31
CA PRO A 334 23.92 -0.21 5.32
C PRO A 334 22.85 -0.07 4.21
N PRO A 335 23.08 -0.50 2.95
CA PRO A 335 22.04 -0.46 1.90
C PRO A 335 20.91 -1.48 2.09
N THR A 336 21.09 -2.47 2.96
CA THR A 336 20.13 -3.54 3.30
C THR A 336 19.74 -3.48 4.78
N SER A 337 19.66 -2.26 5.33
CA SER A 337 19.48 -2.07 6.78
C SER A 337 18.22 -2.74 7.31
N GLN A 338 17.16 -2.83 6.49
CA GLN A 338 15.88 -3.41 6.90
C GLN A 338 15.99 -4.91 7.25
N ALA A 339 17.01 -5.61 6.73
CA ALA A 339 17.33 -6.99 7.10
C ALA A 339 17.49 -7.18 8.61
N VAL A 340 17.91 -6.15 9.35
CA VAL A 340 18.06 -6.22 10.82
C VAL A 340 16.72 -6.42 11.51
N TYR A 341 15.69 -5.68 11.10
CA TYR A 341 14.36 -5.81 11.69
C TYR A 341 13.69 -7.12 11.30
N GLY A 342 13.87 -7.54 10.04
CA GLY A 342 13.46 -8.87 9.56
C GLY A 342 14.09 -10.00 10.38
N LEU A 343 15.41 -9.94 10.61
CA LEU A 343 16.14 -10.89 11.44
C LEU A 343 15.63 -10.90 12.89
N ALA A 344 15.46 -9.73 13.51
CA ALA A 344 14.97 -9.62 14.88
C ALA A 344 13.61 -10.29 15.03
N LEU A 345 12.65 -9.96 14.16
CA LEU A 345 11.30 -10.54 14.23
C LEU A 345 11.25 -12.01 13.83
N MET A 346 12.09 -12.47 12.91
CA MET A 346 12.21 -13.89 12.60
C MET A 346 12.64 -14.70 13.84
N LEU A 347 13.57 -14.16 14.63
CA LEU A 347 14.00 -14.77 15.89
C LEU A 347 12.90 -14.73 16.95
N GLU A 348 12.16 -13.61 17.08
CA GLU A 348 11.01 -13.49 17.99
C GLU A 348 9.91 -14.51 17.71
N ARG A 349 9.70 -14.85 16.44
CA ARG A 349 8.73 -15.88 16.05
C ARG A 349 9.17 -17.29 16.41
N GLY A 350 10.45 -17.52 16.75
CA GLY A 350 10.98 -18.83 17.11
C GLY A 350 10.92 -19.88 16.00
N ILE A 351 10.73 -19.48 14.73
CA ILE A 351 10.51 -20.41 13.61
C ILE A 351 11.71 -21.30 13.31
N LEU A 352 12.91 -20.93 13.78
CA LEU A 352 14.11 -21.77 13.59
C LEU A 352 14.02 -23.11 14.34
N TYR A 353 13.18 -23.21 15.37
CA TYR A 353 12.92 -24.47 16.07
C TYR A 353 12.14 -25.49 15.23
N GLN A 354 11.52 -25.05 14.13
CA GLN A 354 10.98 -25.97 13.14
C GLN A 354 12.16 -26.64 12.42
N PRO A 355 12.31 -27.98 12.51
CA PRO A 355 13.49 -28.68 11.99
C PRO A 355 13.93 -28.34 10.56
N PRO A 356 13.03 -28.10 9.58
CA PRO A 356 13.46 -27.82 8.21
C PRO A 356 13.95 -26.39 7.96
N VAL A 357 13.61 -25.42 8.82
CA VAL A 357 13.83 -23.99 8.54
C VAL A 357 15.32 -23.61 8.61
N ALA A 358 16.04 -24.00 9.65
CA ALA A 358 17.46 -23.67 9.78
C ALA A 358 18.32 -24.29 8.65
N PRO A 359 18.16 -25.58 8.28
CA PRO A 359 18.81 -26.15 7.09
C PRO A 359 18.45 -25.43 5.79
N ALA A 360 17.18 -25.04 5.61
CA ALA A 360 16.74 -24.29 4.43
C ALA A 360 17.40 -22.91 4.35
N LEU A 361 17.59 -22.21 5.48
CA LEU A 361 18.33 -20.95 5.52
C LEU A 361 19.82 -21.12 5.22
N TRP A 362 20.45 -22.21 5.66
CA TRP A 362 21.82 -22.54 5.23
C TRP A 362 21.90 -22.77 3.72
N ARG A 363 20.88 -23.40 3.12
CA ARG A 363 20.77 -23.49 1.66
C ARG A 363 20.60 -22.11 1.01
N GLN A 364 19.79 -21.21 1.57
CA GLN A 364 19.65 -19.84 1.04
C GLN A 364 20.95 -19.06 1.13
N LEU A 365 21.69 -19.22 2.24
CA LEU A 365 23.05 -18.72 2.33
C LEU A 365 23.87 -19.30 1.18
N GLY A 366 23.88 -20.60 0.90
CA GLY A 366 24.66 -21.17 -0.21
C GLY A 366 24.09 -20.99 -1.63
N LEU A 367 22.97 -20.30 -1.81
CA LEU A 367 22.22 -20.34 -3.07
C LEU A 367 22.97 -19.63 -4.21
N SER A 368 23.08 -20.31 -5.35
CA SER A 368 23.55 -19.72 -6.61
C SER A 368 22.34 -19.20 -7.40
N LEU A 369 22.36 -17.92 -7.74
CA LEU A 369 21.26 -17.27 -8.45
C LEU A 369 21.41 -17.44 -9.96
N SER A 370 20.29 -17.68 -10.66
CA SER A 370 20.25 -17.66 -12.12
C SER A 370 20.63 -16.28 -12.67
N GLU A 371 21.10 -16.21 -13.92
CA GLU A 371 21.43 -14.94 -14.57
C GLU A 371 20.23 -13.99 -14.61
N TRP A 372 19.04 -14.55 -14.85
CA TRP A 372 17.79 -13.82 -14.86
C TRP A 372 17.48 -13.19 -13.49
N SER A 373 17.62 -13.97 -12.41
CA SER A 373 17.38 -13.47 -11.04
C SER A 373 18.36 -12.37 -10.66
N GLN A 374 19.64 -12.52 -11.03
CA GLN A 374 20.66 -11.48 -10.78
C GLN A 374 20.35 -10.19 -11.53
N ALA A 375 20.06 -10.29 -12.83
CA ALA A 375 19.73 -9.13 -13.66
C ALA A 375 18.49 -8.40 -13.14
N ARG A 376 17.47 -9.14 -12.72
CA ARG A 376 16.22 -8.59 -12.21
C ARG A 376 16.41 -7.86 -10.88
N LEU A 377 17.14 -8.44 -9.93
CA LEU A 377 17.46 -7.80 -8.66
C LEU A 377 18.30 -6.53 -8.85
N ASN A 378 19.31 -6.56 -9.73
CA ASN A 378 20.12 -5.38 -10.03
C ASN A 378 19.30 -4.26 -10.68
N LEU A 379 18.43 -4.61 -11.63
CA LEU A 379 17.58 -3.63 -12.32
C LEU A 379 16.64 -2.92 -11.34
N ALA A 380 16.05 -3.65 -10.38
CA ALA A 380 15.07 -3.10 -9.46
C ALA A 380 15.69 -2.42 -8.22
N LEU A 381 16.78 -2.97 -7.68
CA LEU A 381 17.29 -2.60 -6.35
C LEU A 381 18.71 -2.00 -6.38
N GLY A 382 19.27 -1.84 -7.59
CA GLY A 382 20.61 -1.34 -7.85
C GLY A 382 21.72 -2.32 -7.47
N GLU A 383 22.96 -1.92 -7.76
CA GLU A 383 24.16 -2.76 -7.64
C GLU A 383 25.03 -2.44 -6.41
N ALA A 384 24.52 -1.63 -5.48
CA ALA A 384 25.27 -1.22 -4.28
C ALA A 384 25.65 -2.40 -3.36
N VAL A 385 24.89 -3.48 -3.42
CA VAL A 385 25.13 -4.76 -2.73
C VAL A 385 24.86 -5.91 -3.70
N SER A 386 25.41 -7.10 -3.42
CA SER A 386 25.19 -8.25 -4.30
C SER A 386 23.71 -8.66 -4.38
N PRO A 387 23.22 -9.18 -5.52
CA PRO A 387 21.87 -9.74 -5.65
C PRO A 387 21.54 -10.78 -4.57
N ARG A 388 22.53 -11.59 -4.17
CA ARG A 388 22.36 -12.59 -3.11
C ARG A 388 22.10 -11.94 -1.75
N ALA A 389 22.78 -10.83 -1.43
CA ALA A 389 22.50 -10.08 -0.22
C ALA A 389 21.10 -9.44 -0.24
N ARG A 390 20.67 -8.89 -1.38
CA ARG A 390 19.31 -8.36 -1.59
C ARG A 390 18.23 -9.43 -1.41
N LEU A 391 18.39 -10.58 -2.04
CA LEU A 391 17.43 -11.67 -1.90
C LEU A 391 17.39 -12.17 -0.46
N LEU A 392 18.55 -12.28 0.22
CA LEU A 392 18.60 -12.72 1.60
C LEU A 392 18.00 -11.69 2.57
N GLU A 393 18.16 -10.38 2.32
CA GLU A 393 17.40 -9.32 3.01
C GLU A 393 15.89 -9.57 2.86
N GLY A 394 15.42 -9.77 1.63
CA GLY A 394 14.00 -10.04 1.36
C GLY A 394 13.49 -11.29 2.10
N VAL A 395 14.27 -12.36 2.13
CA VAL A 395 13.94 -13.59 2.88
C VAL A 395 13.82 -13.31 4.38
N LEU A 396 14.76 -12.58 4.96
CA LEU A 396 14.71 -12.23 6.39
C LEU A 396 13.51 -11.35 6.72
N CYS A 397 13.24 -10.34 5.89
CA CYS A 397 12.08 -9.48 6.06
C CYS A 397 10.77 -10.26 5.90
N MET A 398 10.63 -11.12 4.90
CA MET A 398 9.41 -11.90 4.69
C MET A 398 9.14 -12.90 5.82
N LEU A 399 10.18 -13.56 6.33
CA LEU A 399 10.06 -14.46 7.48
C LEU A 399 9.81 -13.71 8.80
N GLY A 400 10.34 -12.48 8.97
CA GLY A 400 10.08 -11.67 10.16
C GLY A 400 8.73 -10.95 10.14
N LEU A 401 8.28 -10.53 8.95
CA LEU A 401 7.12 -9.67 8.70
C LEU A 401 6.19 -10.30 7.67
N PRO A 402 5.57 -11.47 7.94
CA PRO A 402 4.71 -12.16 6.98
C PRO A 402 3.53 -11.30 6.49
N LEU A 403 3.02 -10.41 7.35
CA LEU A 403 1.91 -9.50 7.02
C LEU A 403 2.37 -8.17 6.41
N GLY A 404 3.69 -7.96 6.28
CA GLY A 404 4.27 -6.77 5.65
C GLY A 404 4.47 -6.92 4.13
N VAL A 405 4.15 -8.08 3.56
CA VAL A 405 4.21 -8.35 2.12
C VAL A 405 3.21 -7.45 1.40
N GLY A 406 3.58 -6.91 0.25
CA GLY A 406 2.74 -6.03 -0.56
C GLY A 406 2.64 -6.52 -1.99
N GLN A 407 1.47 -6.37 -2.62
CA GLN A 407 1.30 -6.72 -4.04
C GLN A 407 1.84 -5.66 -5.01
N GLY A 408 2.26 -4.49 -4.50
CA GLY A 408 2.58 -3.34 -5.32
C GLY A 408 1.36 -2.85 -6.11
N ASN A 409 1.62 -2.29 -7.29
CA ASN A 409 0.60 -1.80 -8.22
C ASN A 409 0.12 -2.86 -9.22
N ASN A 410 0.27 -4.14 -8.85
CA ASN A 410 0.04 -5.27 -9.75
C ASN A 410 -1.17 -6.07 -9.29
N PRO A 411 -1.95 -6.65 -10.23
CA PRO A 411 -3.12 -7.49 -9.90
C PRO A 411 -2.70 -8.88 -9.41
N THR A 412 -1.73 -8.97 -8.50
CA THR A 412 -1.11 -10.22 -8.02
C THR A 412 -1.43 -10.51 -6.56
N CYS A 413 -2.64 -10.12 -6.11
CA CYS A 413 -3.11 -10.27 -4.73
C CYS A 413 -3.02 -11.72 -4.23
N GLN A 414 -3.30 -12.69 -5.09
CA GLN A 414 -3.24 -14.12 -4.75
C GLN A 414 -1.81 -14.57 -4.45
N SER A 415 -0.84 -14.19 -5.29
CA SER A 415 0.58 -14.50 -5.06
C SER A 415 1.12 -13.86 -3.78
N ALA A 416 0.78 -12.59 -3.53
CA ALA A 416 1.20 -11.90 -2.31
C ALA A 416 0.62 -12.57 -1.05
N ARG A 417 -0.66 -12.97 -1.09
CA ARG A 417 -1.32 -13.71 0.00
C ARG A 417 -0.72 -15.10 0.20
N ALA A 418 -0.36 -15.81 -0.87
CA ALA A 418 0.32 -17.09 -0.77
C ALA A 418 1.68 -16.94 -0.06
N LEU A 419 2.51 -15.98 -0.48
CA LEU A 419 3.79 -15.68 0.17
C LEU A 419 3.61 -15.32 1.66
N SER A 420 2.64 -14.47 1.98
CA SER A 420 2.30 -14.10 3.36
C SER A 420 1.88 -15.32 4.20
N MET A 421 0.97 -16.16 3.70
CA MET A 421 0.51 -17.36 4.38
C MET A 421 1.62 -18.39 4.58
N TRP A 422 2.49 -18.60 3.58
CA TRP A 422 3.62 -19.51 3.71
C TRP A 422 4.64 -19.00 4.71
N ALA A 423 4.98 -17.70 4.67
CA ALA A 423 5.83 -17.10 5.70
C ALA A 423 5.26 -17.28 7.11
N TYR A 424 3.93 -17.21 7.25
CA TYR A 424 3.23 -17.34 8.51
C TYR A 424 3.12 -18.79 9.02
N ASN A 425 2.68 -19.74 8.18
CA ASN A 425 2.36 -21.12 8.54
C ASN A 425 3.46 -22.14 8.21
N ASP A 426 4.10 -21.99 7.05
CA ASP A 426 4.93 -23.02 6.41
C ASP A 426 6.22 -22.40 5.81
N PRO A 427 7.10 -21.88 6.68
CA PRO A 427 8.26 -21.10 6.25
C PRO A 427 9.28 -21.92 5.44
N ASP A 428 9.36 -23.24 5.64
CA ASP A 428 10.22 -24.08 4.80
C ASP A 428 9.67 -24.27 3.39
N TYR A 429 8.35 -24.37 3.22
CA TYR A 429 7.74 -24.33 1.88
C TYR A 429 8.05 -23.02 1.16
N LEU A 430 7.91 -21.87 1.83
CA LEU A 430 8.33 -20.57 1.27
C LEU A 430 9.79 -20.60 0.82
N LEU A 431 10.70 -21.04 1.69
CA LEU A 431 12.14 -21.11 1.39
C LEU A 431 12.43 -22.06 0.23
N GLN A 432 11.60 -23.07 -0.01
CA GLN A 432 11.69 -23.94 -1.17
C GLN A 432 11.24 -23.23 -2.45
N MET A 433 10.12 -22.49 -2.42
CA MET A 433 9.66 -21.69 -3.57
C MET A 433 10.69 -20.65 -3.99
N VAL A 434 11.29 -19.95 -3.02
CA VAL A 434 12.37 -18.97 -3.29
C VAL A 434 13.57 -19.66 -3.92
N ALA A 435 14.00 -20.82 -3.41
CA ALA A 435 15.14 -21.53 -3.95
C ALA A 435 14.91 -21.97 -5.41
N TRP A 436 13.73 -22.49 -5.72
CA TRP A 436 13.37 -22.89 -7.08
C TRP A 436 13.29 -21.70 -8.04
N ALA A 437 12.56 -20.64 -7.70
CA ALA A 437 12.49 -19.46 -8.56
C ALA A 437 13.88 -18.82 -8.78
N ALA A 438 14.65 -18.64 -7.70
CA ALA A 438 15.90 -17.88 -7.77
C ALA A 438 17.06 -18.66 -8.44
N ARG A 439 17.12 -19.99 -8.28
CA ARG A 439 18.18 -20.83 -8.85
C ARG A 439 17.78 -21.40 -10.20
N ASP A 440 16.55 -21.90 -10.32
CA ASP A 440 16.10 -22.71 -11.46
C ASP A 440 15.30 -21.89 -12.48
N ASP A 441 14.88 -20.66 -12.13
CA ASP A 441 13.95 -19.85 -12.96
C ASP A 441 12.66 -20.61 -13.29
N GLU A 442 12.23 -21.51 -12.39
CA GLU A 442 11.05 -22.35 -12.56
C GLU A 442 10.49 -22.76 -11.19
N ILE A 443 9.19 -22.58 -11.00
CA ILE A 443 8.42 -23.26 -9.96
C ILE A 443 7.52 -24.32 -10.61
N VAL A 444 7.45 -25.50 -9.98
CA VAL A 444 6.47 -26.54 -10.30
C VAL A 444 5.56 -26.76 -9.08
N MET A 445 4.26 -26.52 -9.26
CA MET A 445 3.22 -26.83 -8.27
C MET A 445 2.29 -27.92 -8.81
N HIS A 446 1.50 -28.54 -7.93
CA HIS A 446 0.50 -29.52 -8.34
C HIS A 446 -0.90 -28.92 -8.23
N PHE A 447 -1.78 -29.28 -9.15
CA PHE A 447 -3.20 -28.98 -9.11
C PHE A 447 -3.96 -30.29 -9.32
N GLU A 448 -4.64 -30.77 -8.28
CA GLU A 448 -5.41 -32.03 -8.32
C GLU A 448 -4.58 -33.25 -8.75
N GLY A 449 -3.30 -33.26 -8.37
CA GLY A 449 -2.34 -34.33 -8.66
C GLY A 449 -1.56 -34.17 -9.97
N GLU A 450 -1.86 -33.16 -10.79
CA GLU A 450 -1.11 -32.87 -12.02
C GLU A 450 -0.12 -31.73 -11.82
N ALA A 451 1.10 -31.90 -12.34
CA ALA A 451 2.13 -30.86 -12.27
C ALA A 451 1.86 -29.70 -13.23
N ILE A 452 2.07 -28.48 -12.73
CA ILE A 452 2.05 -27.22 -13.47
C ILE A 452 3.41 -26.55 -13.31
N SER A 453 4.12 -26.38 -14.42
CA SER A 453 5.35 -25.59 -14.48
C SER A 453 5.05 -24.14 -14.83
N SER A 454 5.61 -23.21 -14.06
CA SER A 454 5.56 -21.77 -14.36
C SER A 454 6.23 -21.37 -15.67
N MET A 455 7.10 -22.21 -16.25
CA MET A 455 7.75 -21.94 -17.54
C MET A 455 6.99 -22.54 -18.72
N ALA A 456 6.23 -23.62 -18.48
CA ALA A 456 5.37 -24.23 -19.49
C ALA A 456 4.01 -23.51 -19.64
N SER A 457 3.56 -22.79 -18.59
CA SER A 457 2.31 -22.04 -18.62
C SER A 457 2.36 -20.82 -19.55
N LEU A 458 1.28 -20.60 -20.31
CA LEU A 458 1.05 -19.34 -21.01
C LEU A 458 1.01 -18.18 -20.00
N GLY A 459 1.37 -16.96 -20.44
CA GLY A 459 1.65 -15.78 -19.61
C GLY A 459 0.70 -15.53 -18.43
N GLY A 460 1.23 -14.85 -17.41
CA GLY A 460 0.51 -14.53 -16.16
C GLY A 460 -0.48 -13.38 -16.30
N VAL A 461 -1.20 -13.07 -15.22
CA VAL A 461 -2.11 -11.93 -15.10
C VAL A 461 -1.35 -10.59 -15.19
N ALA A 462 -0.11 -10.55 -14.70
CA ALA A 462 0.76 -9.38 -14.81
C ALA A 462 1.33 -9.22 -16.24
N GLN A 463 0.99 -8.11 -16.90
CA GLN A 463 1.43 -7.80 -18.27
C GLN A 463 2.79 -7.09 -18.35
N SER A 464 3.24 -6.47 -17.24
CA SER A 464 4.52 -5.76 -17.14
C SER A 464 5.32 -6.27 -15.95
N LEU A 465 6.63 -6.01 -15.94
CA LEU A 465 7.51 -6.46 -14.86
C LEU A 465 7.23 -5.61 -13.61
N PRO A 466 6.75 -6.19 -12.49
CA PRO A 466 6.57 -5.45 -11.24
C PRO A 466 7.93 -4.98 -10.72
N MET A 467 8.13 -3.67 -10.58
CA MET A 467 9.39 -3.09 -10.06
C MET A 467 9.25 -2.57 -8.62
N ASP A 468 8.04 -2.56 -8.08
CA ASP A 468 7.66 -2.03 -6.77
C ASP A 468 7.40 -3.13 -5.72
N LEU A 469 8.09 -4.27 -5.87
CA LEU A 469 7.98 -5.45 -5.02
C LEU A 469 9.23 -5.64 -4.17
N ASP A 470 9.08 -6.31 -3.03
CA ASP A 470 10.23 -6.77 -2.24
C ASP A 470 11.07 -7.83 -2.98
N PRO A 471 12.34 -8.04 -2.59
CA PRO A 471 13.26 -8.91 -3.33
C PRO A 471 12.76 -10.34 -3.55
N VAL A 472 12.01 -10.91 -2.60
CA VAL A 472 11.44 -12.26 -2.75
C VAL A 472 10.26 -12.21 -3.69
N SER A 473 9.34 -11.26 -3.48
CA SER A 473 8.16 -11.13 -4.33
C SER A 473 8.53 -10.84 -5.79
N LEU A 474 9.56 -10.01 -6.02
CA LEU A 474 10.10 -9.70 -7.35
C LEU A 474 10.52 -10.95 -8.13
N ILE A 475 11.07 -11.94 -7.44
CA ILE A 475 11.54 -13.20 -8.04
C ILE A 475 10.40 -14.22 -8.13
N VAL A 476 9.60 -14.38 -7.08
CA VAL A 476 8.65 -15.49 -6.96
C VAL A 476 7.29 -15.20 -7.60
N VAL A 477 6.74 -13.99 -7.44
CA VAL A 477 5.39 -13.63 -7.92
C VAL A 477 5.18 -13.92 -9.41
N PRO A 478 6.12 -13.63 -10.33
CA PRO A 478 5.93 -13.93 -11.76
C PRO A 478 5.68 -15.41 -12.04
N HIS A 479 6.29 -16.33 -11.28
CA HIS A 479 6.06 -17.77 -11.44
C HIS A 479 4.71 -18.18 -10.87
N LEU A 480 4.38 -17.69 -9.67
CA LEU A 480 3.10 -17.98 -9.02
C LEU A 480 1.91 -17.47 -9.83
N ASP A 481 2.05 -16.29 -10.45
CA ASP A 481 1.02 -15.67 -11.27
C ASP A 481 0.69 -16.52 -12.52
N ARG A 482 1.71 -17.07 -13.19
CA ARG A 482 1.53 -18.01 -14.30
C ARG A 482 0.89 -19.33 -13.87
N ILE A 483 1.26 -19.84 -12.69
CA ILE A 483 0.68 -21.06 -12.12
C ILE A 483 -0.79 -20.83 -11.79
N TYR A 484 -1.11 -19.73 -11.11
CA TYR A 484 -2.47 -19.35 -10.75
C TYR A 484 -3.36 -19.19 -11.99
N ALA A 485 -2.87 -18.51 -13.03
CA ALA A 485 -3.58 -18.37 -14.30
C ALA A 485 -3.85 -19.71 -14.98
N GLU A 486 -2.89 -20.65 -14.94
CA GLU A 486 -3.07 -22.01 -15.45
C GLU A 486 -4.11 -22.81 -14.63
N MET A 487 -4.07 -22.74 -13.30
CA MET A 487 -5.09 -23.37 -12.44
C MET A 487 -6.49 -22.82 -12.75
N GLY A 488 -6.62 -21.52 -12.96
CA GLY A 488 -7.86 -20.88 -13.40
C GLY A 488 -8.32 -21.39 -14.76
N ARG A 489 -7.43 -21.50 -15.75
CA ARG A 489 -7.75 -22.04 -17.09
C ARG A 489 -8.27 -23.48 -17.03
N ARG A 490 -7.71 -24.33 -16.15
CA ARG A 490 -8.19 -25.70 -15.93
C ARG A 490 -9.56 -25.77 -15.25
N CYS A 491 -10.03 -24.68 -14.67
CA CYS A 491 -11.36 -24.56 -14.09
C CYS A 491 -12.40 -23.91 -15.04
N ALA A 492 -12.01 -23.45 -16.24
CA ALA A 492 -12.86 -22.62 -17.09
C ALA A 492 -14.20 -23.27 -17.50
N ASP A 493 -14.22 -24.59 -17.66
CA ASP A 493 -15.43 -25.34 -18.05
C ASP A 493 -16.24 -25.84 -16.83
N ARG A 494 -15.85 -25.49 -15.60
CA ARG A 494 -16.54 -25.92 -14.37
C ARG A 494 -17.64 -24.95 -13.99
N GLU A 495 -18.75 -25.46 -13.48
CA GLU A 495 -19.85 -24.64 -12.95
C GLU A 495 -19.50 -24.05 -11.59
N GLY A 496 -19.59 -22.72 -11.48
CA GLY A 496 -19.33 -21.97 -10.25
C GLY A 496 -18.02 -21.18 -10.29
N ASP A 497 -17.62 -20.64 -9.14
CA ASP A 497 -16.43 -19.79 -9.05
C ASP A 497 -15.14 -20.64 -8.95
N PRO A 498 -14.10 -20.36 -9.76
CA PRO A 498 -12.86 -21.15 -9.79
C PRO A 498 -12.10 -21.16 -8.45
N HIS A 499 -12.26 -20.14 -7.59
CA HIS A 499 -11.59 -20.07 -6.29
C HIS A 499 -11.96 -21.24 -5.37
N ARG A 500 -13.10 -21.91 -5.62
CA ARG A 500 -13.48 -23.14 -4.92
C ARG A 500 -12.41 -24.23 -5.02
N TRP A 501 -11.78 -24.37 -6.19
CA TRP A 501 -10.76 -25.41 -6.43
C TRP A 501 -9.35 -24.84 -6.38
N VAL A 502 -9.15 -23.62 -6.87
CA VAL A 502 -7.81 -23.01 -6.96
C VAL A 502 -7.27 -22.68 -5.58
N ASN A 503 -8.06 -22.11 -4.66
CA ASN A 503 -7.52 -21.64 -3.38
C ASN A 503 -6.91 -22.76 -2.52
N PRO A 504 -7.55 -23.94 -2.35
CA PRO A 504 -6.97 -25.04 -1.58
C PRO A 504 -5.67 -25.61 -2.15
N GLU A 505 -5.53 -25.62 -3.47
CA GLU A 505 -4.34 -26.15 -4.14
C GLU A 505 -3.21 -25.09 -4.22
N PHE A 506 -3.58 -23.81 -4.34
CA PHE A 506 -2.62 -22.71 -4.48
C PHE A 506 -2.04 -22.24 -3.16
N HIS A 507 -2.86 -22.05 -2.11
CA HIS A 507 -2.40 -21.47 -0.85
C HIS A 507 -1.84 -22.52 0.12
N GLY A 508 -2.38 -23.74 0.11
CA GLY A 508 -1.95 -24.83 0.98
C GLY A 508 -3.11 -25.62 1.57
N TRP A 509 -2.79 -26.81 2.08
CA TRP A 509 -3.76 -27.80 2.55
C TRP A 509 -4.72 -27.29 3.63
N TRP A 510 -4.31 -26.28 4.40
CA TRP A 510 -5.11 -25.67 5.47
C TRP A 510 -6.26 -24.81 4.97
N SER A 511 -6.25 -24.41 3.70
CA SER A 511 -7.39 -23.71 3.11
C SER A 511 -8.56 -24.68 3.02
N GLY A 512 -9.66 -24.36 3.71
CA GLY A 512 -10.82 -25.25 3.82
C GLY A 512 -11.35 -25.66 2.45
N ARG A 513 -11.82 -26.91 2.29
CA ARG A 513 -12.45 -27.38 1.03
C ARG A 513 -13.95 -27.09 0.97
N GLY A 514 -14.56 -26.68 2.09
CA GLY A 514 -15.90 -26.10 2.09
C GLY A 514 -15.85 -24.70 1.50
N PHE A 515 -16.81 -24.36 0.64
CA PHE A 515 -16.84 -23.08 -0.08
C PHE A 515 -18.24 -22.48 -0.07
N ARG A 516 -18.33 -21.18 0.20
CA ARG A 516 -19.56 -20.39 0.10
C ARG A 516 -19.30 -19.13 -0.71
N ILE A 517 -20.27 -18.79 -1.57
CA ILE A 517 -20.36 -17.56 -2.34
C ILE A 517 -21.78 -17.01 -2.20
N ASN A 518 -21.96 -15.71 -2.03
CA ASN A 518 -23.29 -15.07 -1.93
C ASN A 518 -23.69 -14.31 -3.20
N VAL A 519 -23.00 -14.55 -4.31
CA VAL A 519 -23.26 -13.97 -5.62
C VAL A 519 -23.36 -15.09 -6.64
N ASP A 520 -24.40 -15.07 -7.45
CA ASP A 520 -24.52 -15.95 -8.59
C ASP A 520 -23.52 -15.53 -9.69
N VAL A 521 -22.65 -16.45 -10.11
CA VAL A 521 -21.54 -16.13 -11.02
C VAL A 521 -22.04 -15.70 -12.41
N ALA A 522 -23.18 -16.21 -12.86
CA ALA A 522 -23.72 -15.93 -14.18
C ALA A 522 -24.44 -14.58 -14.25
N THR A 523 -25.20 -14.22 -13.21
CA THR A 523 -26.05 -13.03 -13.17
C THR A 523 -25.44 -11.87 -12.39
N GLY A 524 -24.51 -12.14 -11.47
CA GLY A 524 -23.96 -11.15 -10.54
C GLY A 524 -24.93 -10.72 -9.44
N GLN A 525 -26.10 -11.36 -9.34
CA GLN A 525 -27.11 -11.08 -8.30
C GLN A 525 -26.79 -11.78 -6.99
N LEU A 526 -27.32 -11.27 -5.88
CA LEU A 526 -27.23 -11.91 -4.58
C LEU A 526 -27.88 -13.30 -4.62
N HIS A 527 -27.21 -14.27 -4.01
CA HIS A 527 -27.62 -15.67 -4.04
C HIS A 527 -27.46 -16.30 -2.64
N GLU A 528 -28.53 -16.91 -2.13
CA GLU A 528 -28.55 -17.63 -0.83
C GLU A 528 -27.89 -16.87 0.34
N LEU A 529 -28.12 -15.55 0.42
CA LEU A 529 -27.41 -14.68 1.37
C LEU A 529 -27.56 -15.11 2.83
N GLU A 530 -28.76 -15.52 3.25
CA GLU A 530 -28.99 -15.99 4.63
C GLU A 530 -28.17 -17.24 4.94
N THR A 531 -28.19 -18.24 4.04
CA THR A 531 -27.40 -19.47 4.18
C THR A 531 -25.90 -19.16 4.23
N PHE A 532 -25.43 -18.25 3.37
CA PHE A 532 -24.05 -17.79 3.36
C PHE A 532 -23.63 -17.21 4.71
N LEU A 533 -24.41 -16.28 5.25
CA LEU A 533 -24.11 -15.62 6.53
C LEU A 533 -24.17 -16.61 7.69
N ARG A 534 -25.17 -17.50 7.73
CA ARG A 534 -25.26 -18.54 8.76
C ARG A 534 -24.02 -19.43 8.79
N HIS A 535 -23.50 -19.82 7.63
CA HIS A 535 -22.25 -20.56 7.54
C HIS A 535 -21.06 -19.75 8.04
N PHE A 536 -20.95 -18.46 7.69
CA PHE A 536 -19.83 -17.63 8.13
C PHE A 536 -19.80 -17.49 9.65
N TYR A 537 -20.94 -17.18 10.28
CA TYR A 537 -21.07 -17.13 11.74
C TYR A 537 -20.71 -18.47 12.39
N ALA A 538 -21.30 -19.56 11.89
CA ALA A 538 -21.09 -20.89 12.45
C ALA A 538 -19.65 -21.40 12.32
N SER A 539 -18.90 -20.91 11.33
CA SER A 539 -17.49 -21.29 11.12
C SER A 539 -16.51 -20.38 11.85
N TYR A 540 -16.76 -19.07 11.92
CA TYR A 540 -15.75 -18.09 12.35
C TYR A 540 -16.06 -17.37 13.66
N HIS A 541 -17.32 -17.28 14.08
CA HIS A 541 -17.70 -16.49 15.25
C HIS A 541 -17.59 -17.33 16.53
N PRO A 542 -16.72 -16.95 17.51
CA PRO A 542 -16.50 -17.75 18.73
C PRO A 542 -17.76 -18.13 19.51
N TYR A 543 -18.80 -17.30 19.49
CA TYR A 543 -20.08 -17.62 20.16
C TYR A 543 -20.92 -18.69 19.47
N TYR A 544 -20.65 -19.02 18.20
CA TYR A 544 -21.47 -19.95 17.39
C TYR A 544 -20.70 -21.18 16.88
N ASN A 545 -19.37 -21.20 17.06
CA ASN A 545 -18.50 -22.28 16.60
C ASN A 545 -17.88 -23.10 17.76
N GLY A 546 -18.48 -23.04 18.95
CA GLY A 546 -17.94 -23.73 20.13
C GLY A 546 -16.68 -23.08 20.72
N ASN A 547 -16.50 -21.77 20.53
CA ASN A 547 -15.35 -21.00 20.97
C ASN A 547 -14.01 -21.50 20.38
N GLN A 548 -14.07 -22.01 19.15
CA GLN A 548 -12.89 -22.47 18.44
C GLN A 548 -12.21 -21.29 17.73
N PRO A 549 -10.96 -20.95 18.07
CA PRO A 549 -10.23 -19.93 17.34
C PRO A 549 -9.86 -20.43 15.95
N LEU A 550 -9.73 -19.50 14.99
CA LEU A 550 -9.22 -19.84 13.68
C LEU A 550 -7.78 -20.36 13.79
N ILE A 551 -7.54 -21.59 13.32
CA ILE A 551 -6.25 -22.27 13.47
C ILE A 551 -5.24 -21.75 12.44
N HIS A 552 -5.68 -21.64 11.19
CA HIS A 552 -4.86 -21.22 10.06
C HIS A 552 -5.53 -20.08 9.28
N PRO A 553 -4.75 -19.09 8.80
CA PRO A 553 -5.22 -18.07 7.88
C PRO A 553 -6.05 -18.65 6.72
N GLN A 554 -7.22 -18.07 6.45
CA GLN A 554 -8.13 -18.54 5.41
C GLN A 554 -8.27 -17.53 4.27
N PRO A 555 -8.31 -18.00 3.01
CA PRO A 555 -8.57 -17.12 1.88
C PRO A 555 -10.04 -16.68 1.85
N ALA A 556 -10.23 -15.39 1.62
CA ALA A 556 -11.54 -14.77 1.53
C ALA A 556 -11.56 -13.69 0.44
N GLY A 557 -12.76 -13.35 -0.02
CA GLY A 557 -12.99 -12.30 -0.99
C GLY A 557 -14.02 -11.32 -0.46
N ILE A 558 -13.75 -10.04 -0.66
CA ILE A 558 -14.59 -8.93 -0.24
C ILE A 558 -15.08 -8.11 -1.44
N ALA A 559 -16.26 -7.52 -1.30
CA ALA A 559 -16.77 -6.46 -2.15
C ALA A 559 -16.19 -5.13 -1.64
N VAL A 560 -15.26 -4.55 -2.40
CA VAL A 560 -14.68 -3.24 -2.08
C VAL A 560 -15.64 -2.15 -2.54
N THR A 561 -15.88 -1.20 -1.65
CA THR A 561 -16.69 -0.01 -1.89
C THR A 561 -15.88 1.26 -1.68
N ASP A 562 -16.30 2.35 -2.33
CA ASP A 562 -15.79 3.68 -1.99
C ASP A 562 -16.39 4.22 -0.69
N SER A 563 -15.97 5.40 -0.26
CA SER A 563 -16.49 6.10 0.93
C SER A 563 -17.98 6.46 0.81
N ALA A 564 -18.59 6.35 -0.38
CA ALA A 564 -20.03 6.51 -0.61
C ALA A 564 -20.77 5.17 -0.63
N ALA A 565 -20.10 4.08 -0.21
CA ALA A 565 -20.61 2.71 -0.19
C ALA A 565 -20.95 2.14 -1.59
N ARG A 566 -20.43 2.74 -2.67
CA ARG A 566 -20.63 2.25 -4.05
C ARG A 566 -19.62 1.16 -4.38
N PHE A 567 -20.07 0.09 -5.02
CA PHE A 567 -19.21 -1.03 -5.40
C PHE A 567 -18.15 -0.62 -6.43
N ILE A 568 -16.87 -0.85 -6.10
CA ILE A 568 -15.74 -0.62 -7.00
C ILE A 568 -15.29 -1.94 -7.64
N GLY A 569 -15.26 -3.04 -6.86
CA GLY A 569 -14.76 -4.31 -7.37
C GLY A 569 -14.58 -5.38 -6.31
N TRP A 570 -14.22 -6.57 -6.76
CA TRP A 570 -13.89 -7.71 -5.91
C TRP A 570 -12.42 -7.66 -5.52
N HIS A 571 -12.11 -7.98 -4.27
CA HIS A 571 -10.73 -8.03 -3.78
C HIS A 571 -10.49 -9.22 -2.87
N ALA A 572 -9.29 -9.79 -2.95
CA ALA A 572 -8.92 -10.96 -2.16
C ALA A 572 -8.13 -10.55 -0.92
N ILE A 573 -8.53 -11.10 0.24
CA ILE A 573 -7.92 -10.85 1.54
C ILE A 573 -7.75 -12.18 2.30
N THR A 574 -7.04 -12.13 3.42
CA THR A 574 -6.80 -13.31 4.25
C THR A 574 -7.39 -13.09 5.64
N ILE A 575 -8.35 -13.91 6.07
CA ILE A 575 -8.85 -13.90 7.45
C ILE A 575 -7.80 -14.53 8.34
N LEU A 576 -7.38 -13.83 9.41
CA LEU A 576 -6.32 -14.27 10.31
C LEU A 576 -6.86 -14.80 11.63
N ARG A 577 -7.85 -14.11 12.20
CA ARG A 577 -8.49 -14.50 13.46
C ARG A 577 -9.80 -13.75 13.67
N VAL A 578 -10.64 -14.28 14.54
CA VAL A 578 -11.84 -13.61 15.06
C VAL A 578 -11.77 -13.63 16.57
N SER A 579 -11.85 -12.46 17.19
CA SER A 579 -11.81 -12.33 18.65
C SER A 579 -12.41 -11.01 19.12
N LEU A 580 -12.71 -10.93 20.42
CA LEU A 580 -13.03 -9.67 21.07
C LEU A 580 -11.85 -8.70 20.99
N ASP A 581 -12.17 -7.42 20.86
CA ASP A 581 -11.23 -6.30 21.01
C ASP A 581 -11.16 -5.83 22.48
N PRO A 582 -10.32 -4.82 22.82
CA PRO A 582 -10.23 -4.29 24.17
C PRO A 582 -11.52 -3.63 24.72
N SER A 583 -12.52 -3.39 23.87
CA SER A 583 -13.83 -2.83 24.22
C SER A 583 -14.95 -3.88 24.17
N ASP A 584 -14.58 -5.17 24.18
CA ASP A 584 -15.49 -6.32 24.13
C ASP A 584 -16.37 -6.37 22.86
N VAL A 585 -15.90 -5.81 21.74
CA VAL A 585 -16.54 -5.93 20.43
C VAL A 585 -15.94 -7.10 19.66
N MET A 586 -16.77 -8.01 19.15
CA MET A 586 -16.29 -9.09 18.29
C MET A 586 -15.83 -8.54 16.94
N ARG A 587 -14.58 -8.81 16.56
CA ARG A 587 -13.95 -8.31 15.33
C ARG A 587 -13.36 -9.44 14.50
N VAL A 588 -13.37 -9.25 13.19
CA VAL A 588 -12.58 -10.05 12.25
C VAL A 588 -11.29 -9.30 11.96
N TYR A 589 -10.17 -9.97 12.19
CA TYR A 589 -8.84 -9.47 11.87
C TYR A 589 -8.35 -10.17 10.61
N PHE A 590 -7.85 -9.40 9.67
CA PHE A 590 -7.50 -9.87 8.34
C PHE A 590 -6.26 -9.15 7.81
N TYR A 591 -5.63 -9.75 6.81
CA TYR A 591 -4.53 -9.17 6.06
C TYR A 591 -4.98 -8.80 4.65
N ASN A 592 -4.61 -7.59 4.23
CA ASN A 592 -4.91 -7.04 2.91
C ASN A 592 -3.59 -6.72 2.19
N PRO A 593 -3.27 -7.37 1.05
CA PRO A 593 -1.99 -7.20 0.36
C PRO A 593 -1.88 -5.90 -0.46
N ASN A 594 -2.89 -5.02 -0.47
CA ASN A 594 -2.99 -3.87 -1.36
C ASN A 594 -2.14 -2.64 -0.96
N ASN A 595 -1.21 -2.77 0.00
CA ASN A 595 -0.40 -1.68 0.56
C ASN A 595 -1.18 -0.55 1.26
N ASP A 596 -2.50 -0.64 1.36
CA ASP A 596 -3.35 0.34 2.05
C ASP A 596 -4.53 -0.35 2.72
N SER A 597 -4.28 -0.86 3.92
CA SER A 597 -5.30 -1.58 4.68
C SER A 597 -6.30 -0.69 5.42
N GLY A 598 -6.08 0.63 5.52
CA GLY A 598 -6.88 1.55 6.34
C GLY A 598 -7.98 2.28 5.56
N GLN A 599 -8.79 1.53 4.82
CA GLN A 599 -9.74 2.08 3.85
C GLN A 599 -11.08 2.48 4.49
N ASP A 600 -11.69 3.54 3.95
CA ASP A 600 -13.10 3.89 4.21
C ASP A 600 -13.98 3.25 3.12
N TRP A 601 -14.85 2.32 3.54
CA TRP A 601 -15.75 1.57 2.67
C TRP A 601 -17.19 2.13 2.70
N GLY A 602 -17.36 3.34 3.23
CA GLY A 602 -18.64 4.04 3.31
C GLY A 602 -19.64 3.40 4.26
N ASP A 603 -20.76 4.08 4.49
CA ASP A 603 -21.82 3.63 5.40
C ASP A 603 -21.27 3.35 6.83
N ASP A 604 -20.40 4.25 7.30
CA ASP A 604 -19.67 4.17 8.58
C ASP A 604 -18.79 2.91 8.75
N VAL A 605 -18.49 2.19 7.67
CA VAL A 605 -17.56 1.05 7.66
C VAL A 605 -16.15 1.53 7.36
N ARG A 606 -15.36 1.73 8.42
CA ARG A 606 -13.95 2.14 8.33
C ARG A 606 -13.03 1.05 8.86
N VAL A 607 -12.09 0.61 8.04
CA VAL A 607 -11.14 -0.43 8.42
C VAL A 607 -10.12 0.14 9.40
N SER A 608 -10.02 -0.49 10.58
CA SER A 608 -9.00 -0.16 11.58
C SER A 608 -7.71 -0.93 11.27
N THR A 609 -6.55 -0.29 11.48
CA THR A 609 -5.23 -0.94 11.40
C THR A 609 -4.46 -0.88 12.72
N ALA A 610 -5.06 -0.24 13.73
CA ALA A 610 -4.56 -0.12 15.09
C ALA A 610 -5.69 0.36 16.02
N GLY A 611 -5.50 0.17 17.33
CA GLY A 611 -6.38 0.70 18.38
C GLY A 611 -7.58 -0.20 18.74
N SER A 612 -7.88 -1.21 17.94
CA SER A 612 -8.94 -2.19 18.19
C SER A 612 -8.37 -3.60 18.36
N GLY A 613 -7.15 -3.72 18.90
CA GLY A 613 -6.51 -5.01 19.19
C GLY A 613 -5.73 -5.62 18.03
N GLU A 614 -5.50 -4.89 16.93
CA GLU A 614 -4.68 -5.33 15.80
C GLU A 614 -3.23 -5.55 16.23
N ARG A 615 -2.63 -6.61 15.68
CA ARG A 615 -1.18 -6.81 15.63
C ARG A 615 -0.62 -6.11 14.39
N PHE A 616 0.68 -5.82 14.38
CA PHE A 616 1.31 -5.20 13.22
C PHE A 616 1.04 -5.96 11.92
N GLY A 617 0.56 -5.24 10.90
CA GLY A 617 0.15 -5.78 9.60
C GLY A 617 -1.28 -6.34 9.54
N GLU A 618 -2.00 -6.39 10.67
CA GLU A 618 -3.43 -6.72 10.67
C GLU A 618 -4.28 -5.48 10.40
N ALA A 619 -5.40 -5.72 9.72
CA ALA A 619 -6.53 -4.83 9.62
C ALA A 619 -7.74 -5.48 10.30
N SER A 620 -8.73 -4.69 10.71
CA SER A 620 -9.90 -5.26 11.37
C SER A 620 -11.17 -4.45 11.16
N LEU A 621 -12.30 -5.15 11.28
CA LEU A 621 -13.64 -4.59 11.32
C LEU A 621 -14.48 -5.33 12.38
N PRO A 622 -15.49 -4.66 12.98
CA PRO A 622 -16.56 -5.35 13.70
C PRO A 622 -17.13 -6.49 12.84
N PHE A 623 -17.49 -7.60 13.48
CA PHE A 623 -17.84 -8.84 12.79
C PHE A 623 -18.96 -8.65 11.75
N GLU A 624 -20.04 -7.96 12.13
CA GLU A 624 -21.18 -7.69 11.24
C GLU A 624 -20.80 -6.82 10.04
N GLN A 625 -19.96 -5.79 10.27
CA GLN A 625 -19.47 -4.92 9.20
C GLN A 625 -18.57 -5.68 8.22
N PHE A 626 -17.67 -6.53 8.74
CA PHE A 626 -16.85 -7.40 7.89
C PHE A 626 -17.71 -8.38 7.09
N ALA A 627 -18.64 -9.08 7.75
CA ALA A 627 -19.55 -10.03 7.10
C ALA A 627 -20.38 -9.36 6.00
N SER A 628 -20.73 -8.08 6.16
CA SER A 628 -21.46 -7.32 5.14
C SER A 628 -20.66 -7.00 3.88
N ARG A 629 -19.34 -7.16 3.91
CA ARG A 629 -18.45 -6.95 2.75
C ARG A 629 -17.90 -8.26 2.21
N LEU A 630 -18.06 -9.37 2.92
CA LEU A 630 -17.62 -10.69 2.51
C LEU A 630 -18.54 -11.23 1.40
N TYR A 631 -17.95 -11.75 0.31
CA TYR A 631 -18.71 -12.39 -0.77
C TYR A 631 -18.30 -13.85 -1.03
N ILE A 632 -17.05 -14.22 -0.72
CA ILE A 632 -16.57 -15.61 -0.72
C ILE A 632 -15.72 -15.92 0.50
N PHE A 633 -15.86 -17.15 1.01
CA PHE A 633 -14.95 -17.70 2.02
C PHE A 633 -14.87 -19.22 1.94
N HIS A 634 -13.79 -19.75 2.52
CA HIS A 634 -13.57 -21.18 2.71
C HIS A 634 -13.83 -21.58 4.17
N TYR A 635 -14.23 -22.83 4.41
CA TYR A 635 -14.46 -23.37 5.75
C TYR A 635 -14.20 -24.88 5.79
N ASP A 636 -14.01 -25.45 6.98
CA ASP A 636 -13.94 -26.90 7.15
C ASP A 636 -15.36 -27.50 7.21
N PRO A 637 -15.77 -28.36 6.25
CA PRO A 637 -17.10 -28.95 6.25
C PRO A 637 -17.32 -30.00 7.35
N LEU A 638 -16.27 -30.47 8.01
CA LEU A 638 -16.34 -31.44 9.11
C LEU A 638 -16.44 -30.78 10.48
N GLU A 639 -16.05 -29.50 10.59
CA GLU A 639 -16.25 -28.72 11.80
C GLU A 639 -17.73 -28.39 11.98
N ARG A 640 -18.24 -28.66 13.18
CA ARG A 640 -19.65 -28.46 13.51
C ARG A 640 -19.83 -27.06 14.07
N GLY A 641 -20.49 -26.19 13.31
CA GLY A 641 -21.03 -24.93 13.81
C GLY A 641 -22.53 -25.02 14.08
N GLU A 642 -23.06 -24.09 14.88
CA GLU A 642 -24.46 -24.10 15.31
C GLU A 642 -25.33 -23.16 14.46
N LEU A 643 -25.51 -23.49 13.17
CA LEU A 643 -26.21 -22.64 12.20
C LEU A 643 -27.61 -22.19 12.66
N ALA A 644 -28.30 -23.04 13.42
CA ALA A 644 -29.65 -22.82 13.91
C ALA A 644 -29.73 -21.85 15.11
N GLN A 645 -28.61 -21.57 15.79
CA GLN A 645 -28.59 -20.66 16.94
C GLN A 645 -28.44 -19.20 16.57
N ILE A 646 -28.09 -18.92 15.31
CA ILE A 646 -27.90 -17.56 14.81
C ILE A 646 -29.27 -16.91 14.62
N SER A 647 -29.49 -15.77 15.26
CA SER A 647 -30.78 -15.09 15.24
C SER A 647 -31.03 -14.42 13.89
N GLN A 648 -32.30 -14.27 13.51
CA GLN A 648 -32.66 -13.52 12.31
C GLN A 648 -32.24 -12.04 12.43
N GLU A 649 -32.31 -11.48 13.63
CA GLU A 649 -31.95 -10.08 13.89
C GLU A 649 -30.48 -9.77 13.54
N GLU A 650 -29.56 -10.69 13.89
CA GLU A 650 -28.14 -10.57 13.49
C GLU A 650 -27.96 -10.59 11.98
N LEU A 651 -28.66 -11.51 11.30
CA LEU A 651 -28.58 -11.65 9.84
C LEU A 651 -29.18 -10.43 9.13
N ASP A 652 -30.28 -9.89 9.65
CA ASP A 652 -30.95 -8.70 9.11
C ASP A 652 -30.05 -7.47 9.21
N ARG A 653 -29.31 -7.29 10.33
CA ARG A 653 -28.34 -6.20 10.46
C ARG A 653 -27.28 -6.25 9.37
N VAL A 654 -26.66 -7.41 9.15
CA VAL A 654 -25.65 -7.60 8.09
C VAL A 654 -26.24 -7.38 6.70
N THR A 655 -27.44 -7.93 6.47
CA THR A 655 -28.15 -7.81 5.18
C THR A 655 -28.49 -6.36 4.84
N GLN A 656 -28.88 -5.54 5.83
CA GLN A 656 -29.12 -4.12 5.62
C GLN A 656 -27.87 -3.37 5.17
N TYR A 657 -26.70 -3.65 5.77
CA TYR A 657 -25.43 -3.08 5.30
C TYR A 657 -25.13 -3.46 3.84
N ILE A 658 -25.46 -4.68 3.41
CA ILE A 658 -25.28 -5.13 2.02
C ILE A 658 -26.20 -4.36 1.08
N HIS A 659 -27.50 -4.30 1.40
CA HIS A 659 -28.52 -3.68 0.52
C HIS A 659 -28.35 -2.17 0.34
N ARG A 660 -27.76 -1.47 1.31
CA ARG A 660 -27.48 -0.02 1.19
C ARG A 660 -26.08 0.30 0.66
N SER A 661 -25.34 -0.72 0.22
CA SER A 661 -23.99 -0.59 -0.34
C SER A 661 -23.85 -1.36 -1.66
N TRP A 662 -22.88 -2.26 -1.75
CA TRP A 662 -22.56 -3.01 -2.97
C TRP A 662 -23.69 -3.94 -3.45
N GLY A 663 -24.58 -4.36 -2.56
CA GLY A 663 -25.71 -5.23 -2.89
C GLY A 663 -26.93 -4.51 -3.47
N ALA A 664 -26.98 -3.17 -3.45
CA ALA A 664 -28.17 -2.39 -3.80
C ALA A 664 -28.75 -2.75 -5.18
N ASP A 665 -27.88 -2.85 -6.20
CA ASP A 665 -28.27 -3.16 -7.58
C ASP A 665 -28.25 -4.67 -7.90
N ARG A 666 -28.09 -5.51 -6.88
CA ARG A 666 -27.91 -6.97 -7.01
C ARG A 666 -29.04 -7.78 -6.37
N ILE A 667 -30.08 -7.11 -5.89
CA ILE A 667 -31.26 -7.76 -5.30
C ILE A 667 -32.07 -8.43 -6.42
N PRO A 668 -32.34 -9.76 -6.35
CA PRO A 668 -33.16 -10.45 -7.34
C PRO A 668 -34.57 -9.84 -7.46
N SER A 669 -35.12 -9.79 -8.67
CA SER A 669 -36.46 -9.23 -8.94
C SER A 669 -37.60 -9.92 -8.17
N ALA A 670 -37.38 -11.14 -7.69
CA ALA A 670 -38.35 -11.90 -6.89
C ALA A 670 -38.48 -11.36 -5.45
N ASP A 671 -37.45 -10.72 -4.90
CA ASP A 671 -37.44 -10.22 -3.52
C ASP A 671 -38.15 -8.86 -3.36
N PHE A 672 -38.39 -8.15 -4.46
CA PHE A 672 -39.25 -6.96 -4.48
C PHE A 672 -40.75 -7.28 -4.30
N GLN A 673 -41.16 -8.55 -4.25
CA GLN A 673 -42.57 -8.97 -4.15
C GLN A 673 -43.05 -9.32 -2.74
N ALA A 674 -42.25 -9.11 -1.70
CA ALA A 674 -42.63 -9.38 -0.31
C ALA A 674 -43.08 -8.14 0.46
N ASP A 675 -44.09 -7.41 -0.03
CA ASP A 675 -45.00 -6.63 0.83
C ASP A 675 -46.39 -6.48 0.18
N SER A 676 -47.10 -7.60 0.00
CA SER A 676 -48.55 -7.52 -0.16
C SER A 676 -49.15 -7.40 1.25
N GLY A 677 -49.34 -6.16 1.69
CA GLY A 677 -49.96 -5.80 2.96
C GLY A 677 -51.32 -6.51 3.21
N PRO A 678 -51.84 -6.45 4.44
CA PRO A 678 -52.94 -7.29 4.89
C PRO A 678 -54.19 -7.08 4.02
N ARG A 679 -54.71 -8.17 3.46
CA ARG A 679 -55.97 -8.17 2.70
C ARG A 679 -57.11 -7.71 3.62
N PRO A 680 -58.01 -6.82 3.17
CA PRO A 680 -59.21 -6.49 3.91
C PRO A 680 -60.09 -7.75 4.04
N GLN A 681 -60.52 -8.05 5.26
CA GLN A 681 -61.66 -8.92 5.50
C GLN A 681 -62.92 -8.12 5.19
N ASP A 682 -63.68 -8.54 4.17
CA ASP A 682 -65.05 -8.09 3.96
C ASP A 682 -65.98 -9.31 3.90
N TYR A 683 -66.92 -9.30 4.85
CA TYR A 683 -68.21 -10.00 5.03
C TYR A 683 -68.58 -11.24 4.21
#